data_AF-A0A929G7E0-F1
#
_entry.id   AF-A0A929G7E0-F1
#
_cell.length_a   1.000
_cell.length_b   1.000
_cell.length_c   1.000
_cell.angle_alpha   90.00
_cell.angle_beta   90.00
_cell.angle_gamma   90.00
#
_symmetry.space_group_name_H-M   'P 1'
#
loop_
_entity.id
_entity.type
_entity.pdbx_description
1 polymer ?
#
loop_
_entity_poly.entity_id
_entity_poly.type
_entity_poly.pdbx_seq_one_letter_code
_entity_poly.pdbx_strand_id
1 'polypeptide(L)'
;MSTKRVLLVVLVASGVMLAVGIGLRVACTAHALPPAQEPHPPGVSVPYPSRTPDDAGQFIRAQGTAYHVSPLADNPNPPTSTVKLVFIHHSVGDSWLDTGIGNLGNQLGANNYYVSDTYYDWGPDDIGSYTDIGQWWDWFRGPNRDTYTQAVYDTTNRHADYTRPMADPGGENEIIMFKSCYPNSHLGGNPDEPPPTGPNPLRGEDYTSEHHTVGNAKGIYNDILEYFETRQDKLFVVITAPPLVASETDSTHAANARAFNTWLVDDWLDGYAYNNVAVFDFYNVLTSNGGNWYTNDLNWPTGNHHRYRNGAIEYITDQGGNTAAYPDGGNDSHPSQAGNEKATAEFLPLLNIFYHRWAGGGTFTPTHWIYLPIILKNWSAPTPDPTPTPTSGGCPAYPPGFAFIIGTQVYPVPNLAEPAPRQWFTDPTFGTCLVRVTDRAADLSPGDTSTGLKNEYARVQSFNADGSRLLARGTEGTWYLYDAQTLGPPLAELPLVVEPRWDSNDPNLIYYSDLDEKRLMSYNVQTAVQAEVHDFDDDFPGQNLAAVWTRHEGRPSRDRRYWGLMAQDQDWETVAFLVYDRQTDQVTVRDMRGVPGVNEGIDHVTISPLGTYFLGSFDHYCQHGHLGDDTHPCGLMVYDRDLTNGRGLLRIIGHYDPVLDAQGREVIIYQDIDTDYISMLDLATGAVTPLWEIDFSHTAIGFHFSGLAYDQPGWALVSTHDDDPTTYTWMDDQVFAVELESGGRVVRLAHTHSLVNDNLELDYWAEPHASVNHDFTRVVFTTDWGRSGTGEVEMFMIALPSDWPERLPALAGSVEP
;
A
#
# COMPACT_ATOMS: atom_id res chain seq x y z
N MET A 1 -6.53 -60.72 -12.39
CA MET A 1 -7.03 -61.27 -11.11
C MET A 1 -6.09 -60.82 -10.00
N SER A 2 -6.59 -60.68 -8.77
CA SER A 2 -5.93 -60.92 -7.46
C SER A 2 -4.51 -60.40 -7.15
N THR A 3 -4.14 -59.98 -5.94
CA THR A 3 -4.75 -59.44 -4.69
C THR A 3 -3.55 -59.25 -3.73
N LYS A 4 -3.66 -58.43 -2.66
CA LYS A 4 -2.82 -58.41 -1.43
C LYS A 4 -1.51 -57.58 -1.52
N ARG A 5 -1.11 -56.80 -0.50
CA ARG A 5 -1.75 -56.45 0.80
C ARG A 5 -0.96 -55.36 1.58
N VAL A 6 -1.60 -54.80 2.63
CA VAL A 6 -1.00 -54.35 3.94
C VAL A 6 -0.15 -53.06 3.88
N LEU A 7 -0.23 -52.03 4.74
CA LEU A 7 -0.99 -51.52 5.94
C LEU A 7 -0.73 -49.95 5.91
N LEU A 8 -1.21 -48.97 6.72
CA LEU A 8 -2.39 -48.58 7.56
C LEU A 8 -1.99 -47.21 8.26
N VAL A 9 -2.69 -46.47 9.13
CA VAL A 9 -4.00 -46.44 9.84
C VAL A 9 -4.22 -44.98 10.35
N VAL A 10 -5.35 -44.57 10.92
CA VAL A 10 -6.61 -44.19 10.24
C VAL A 10 -7.22 -42.96 10.96
N LEU A 11 -8.10 -42.22 10.28
CA LEU A 11 -8.83 -41.04 10.78
C LEU A 11 -10.12 -41.45 11.57
N VAL A 12 -10.79 -40.48 12.22
CA VAL A 12 -12.20 -40.48 12.73
C VAL A 12 -12.47 -40.85 14.22
N ALA A 13 -12.56 -39.79 15.05
CA ALA A 13 -13.70 -39.35 15.91
C ALA A 13 -14.36 -40.20 17.04
N SER A 14 -14.41 -39.56 18.23
CA SER A 14 -15.56 -39.32 19.13
C SER A 14 -16.31 -40.42 19.91
N GLY A 15 -16.36 -40.28 21.26
CA GLY A 15 -17.59 -40.54 22.05
C GLY A 15 -17.49 -41.02 23.53
N VAL A 16 -18.27 -40.36 24.41
CA VAL A 16 -18.91 -40.87 25.67
C VAL A 16 -18.09 -40.96 26.99
N MET A 17 -18.10 -39.86 27.75
CA MET A 17 -18.65 -39.68 29.13
C MET A 17 -18.49 -40.73 30.27
N LEU A 18 -17.96 -40.24 31.42
CA LEU A 18 -18.51 -40.28 32.81
C LEU A 18 -17.83 -41.11 33.96
N ALA A 19 -17.65 -40.42 35.10
CA ALA A 19 -17.52 -40.88 36.51
C ALA A 19 -16.19 -41.59 36.92
N VAL A 20 -15.65 -41.47 38.16
CA VAL A 20 -16.24 -41.23 39.51
C VAL A 20 -15.26 -40.41 40.41
N GLY A 21 -15.76 -39.54 41.30
CA GLY A 21 -14.98 -38.98 42.44
C GLY A 21 -15.69 -37.87 43.22
N ILE A 22 -16.07 -38.08 44.49
CA ILE A 22 -16.86 -37.14 45.33
C ILE A 22 -16.13 -36.84 46.65
N GLY A 23 -16.10 -35.57 47.13
CA GLY A 23 -15.23 -35.20 48.27
C GLY A 23 -15.46 -33.93 49.11
N LEU A 24 -16.71 -33.46 49.32
CA LEU A 24 -17.12 -32.45 50.35
C LEU A 24 -16.55 -30.99 50.31
N ARG A 25 -17.35 -30.05 50.84
CA ARG A 25 -16.96 -28.65 51.14
C ARG A 25 -16.68 -28.45 52.64
N VAL A 26 -15.66 -27.65 52.98
CA VAL A 26 -15.60 -26.78 54.18
C VAL A 26 -14.94 -25.47 53.75
N ALA A 27 -15.33 -24.33 54.32
CA ALA A 27 -14.80 -23.02 53.96
C ALA A 27 -14.04 -22.37 55.11
N CYS A 28 -12.89 -21.75 54.82
CA CYS A 28 -12.40 -20.54 55.49
C CYS A 28 -11.23 -19.90 54.71
N THR A 29 -11.23 -18.57 54.71
CA THR A 29 -10.26 -17.62 54.13
C THR A 29 -8.77 -17.95 54.35
N ALA A 30 -7.99 -18.03 53.28
CA ALA A 30 -6.57 -17.67 53.21
C ALA A 30 -6.15 -17.41 51.76
N HIS A 31 -5.23 -16.46 51.57
CA HIS A 31 -4.63 -16.03 50.29
C HIS A 31 -4.35 -17.19 49.32
N ALA A 32 -4.90 -17.12 48.11
CA ALA A 32 -4.46 -17.96 47.00
C ALA A 32 -3.24 -17.30 46.35
N LEU A 33 -2.11 -18.02 46.33
CA LEU A 33 -1.10 -17.79 45.30
C LEU A 33 -1.69 -18.24 43.96
N PRO A 34 -1.41 -17.56 42.83
CA PRO A 34 -1.71 -18.11 41.52
C PRO A 34 -1.10 -19.52 41.38
N PRO A 35 -1.81 -20.49 40.79
CA PRO A 35 -1.17 -21.73 40.39
C PRO A 35 -0.09 -21.40 39.34
N ALA A 36 1.04 -22.12 39.37
CA ALA A 36 2.02 -21.98 38.30
C ALA A 36 1.34 -22.32 36.96
N GLN A 37 1.39 -21.40 36.01
CA GLN A 37 0.98 -21.68 34.64
C GLN A 37 1.84 -22.84 34.12
N GLU A 38 1.18 -23.89 33.62
CA GLU A 38 1.85 -24.76 32.64
C GLU A 38 2.20 -23.89 31.42
N PRO A 39 3.30 -24.18 30.69
CA PRO A 39 3.68 -23.37 29.54
C PRO A 39 2.51 -23.23 28.59
N HIS A 40 2.28 -22.00 28.13
CA HIS A 40 1.19 -21.67 27.23
C HIS A 40 1.23 -22.62 26.01
N PRO A 41 0.06 -22.99 25.43
CA PRO A 41 0.08 -23.56 24.09
C PRO A 41 0.84 -22.57 23.18
N PRO A 42 1.63 -23.06 22.20
CA PRO A 42 2.41 -22.17 21.34
C PRO A 42 1.48 -21.12 20.71
N GLY A 43 1.90 -19.85 20.78
CA GLY A 43 1.15 -18.73 20.21
C GLY A 43 0.81 -18.98 18.74
N VAL A 44 -0.33 -18.46 18.29
CA VAL A 44 -0.86 -18.73 16.95
C VAL A 44 0.13 -18.21 15.91
N SER A 45 0.89 -19.14 15.31
CA SER A 45 1.75 -18.85 14.17
C SER A 45 0.87 -18.58 12.95
N VAL A 46 0.54 -17.30 12.72
CA VAL A 46 -0.21 -16.86 11.54
C VAL A 46 0.55 -17.29 10.28
N PRO A 47 -0.04 -18.14 9.41
CA PRO A 47 0.67 -18.67 8.25
C PRO A 47 0.65 -17.67 7.11
N TYR A 48 1.55 -16.69 7.14
CA TYR A 48 1.83 -15.82 5.99
C TYR A 48 2.21 -16.69 4.77
N PRO A 49 1.54 -16.54 3.62
CA PRO A 49 1.77 -17.39 2.45
C PRO A 49 3.04 -16.97 1.70
N SER A 50 4.19 -17.43 2.19
CA SER A 50 5.51 -17.22 1.57
C SER A 50 5.51 -17.53 0.06
N ARG A 51 5.83 -16.54 -0.77
CA ARG A 51 6.24 -16.76 -2.17
C ARG A 51 7.77 -16.70 -2.24
N THR A 52 8.39 -17.73 -2.80
CA THR A 52 9.84 -17.79 -3.03
C THR A 52 10.21 -17.07 -4.33
N PRO A 53 11.17 -16.11 -4.32
CA PRO A 53 11.77 -15.55 -5.53
C PRO A 53 12.86 -16.47 -6.10
N ASP A 54 13.34 -16.18 -7.33
CA ASP A 54 14.49 -16.85 -7.96
C ASP A 54 15.58 -15.88 -8.49
N ASP A 55 16.69 -16.43 -8.99
CA ASP A 55 18.01 -15.77 -9.02
C ASP A 55 18.19 -14.67 -10.08
N ALA A 56 18.72 -13.49 -9.67
CA ALA A 56 19.78 -12.67 -10.35
C ALA A 56 19.68 -11.12 -10.24
N GLY A 57 19.12 -10.54 -9.17
CA GLY A 57 18.94 -9.08 -9.05
C GLY A 57 20.23 -8.22 -9.13
N GLN A 58 20.24 -7.18 -9.98
CA GLN A 58 21.17 -6.03 -9.98
C GLN A 58 20.55 -4.78 -10.63
N PHE A 59 20.89 -3.58 -10.10
CA PHE A 59 20.50 -2.25 -10.63
C PHE A 59 21.72 -1.33 -10.84
N ILE A 60 21.59 -0.26 -11.65
CA ILE A 60 22.51 0.90 -11.70
C ILE A 60 21.72 2.21 -11.87
N ARG A 61 22.00 3.23 -11.06
CA ARG A 61 21.33 4.56 -11.06
C ARG A 61 22.07 5.64 -11.89
N ALA A 62 21.37 6.72 -12.25
CA ALA A 62 21.92 8.02 -12.68
C ALA A 62 21.10 9.21 -12.11
N GLN A 63 21.62 10.45 -12.14
CA GLN A 63 21.03 11.63 -11.47
C GLN A 63 20.77 12.82 -12.41
N GLY A 64 19.74 13.66 -12.15
CA GLY A 64 19.61 14.96 -12.83
C GLY A 64 18.38 15.83 -12.53
N THR A 65 18.46 16.70 -11.49
CA THR A 65 17.75 18.00 -11.31
C THR A 65 16.36 18.26 -11.95
N ALA A 66 15.35 18.51 -11.13
CA ALA A 66 13.98 18.84 -11.55
C ALA A 66 13.66 20.34 -11.71
N TYR A 67 12.65 20.65 -12.54
CA TYR A 67 11.87 21.90 -12.52
C TYR A 67 10.39 21.55 -12.29
N HIS A 68 9.69 22.30 -11.43
CA HIS A 68 8.26 22.05 -11.17
C HIS A 68 7.36 22.78 -12.18
N VAL A 69 6.49 22.03 -12.86
CA VAL A 69 5.27 22.54 -13.52
C VAL A 69 4.08 21.76 -12.94
N SER A 70 3.01 22.46 -12.57
CA SER A 70 1.80 21.81 -12.04
C SER A 70 1.11 20.95 -13.11
N PRO A 71 0.61 19.74 -12.80
CA PRO A 71 -0.11 18.93 -13.77
C PRO A 71 -1.37 19.64 -14.29
N LEU A 72 -1.56 19.61 -15.61
CA LEU A 72 -2.84 19.93 -16.22
C LEU A 72 -3.86 18.83 -15.91
N ALA A 73 -5.13 19.20 -15.75
CA ALA A 73 -6.23 18.25 -15.69
C ALA A 73 -6.50 17.67 -17.10
N ASP A 74 -6.96 16.42 -17.16
CA ASP A 74 -7.19 15.73 -18.43
C ASP A 74 -8.25 16.42 -19.29
N ASN A 75 -7.89 16.64 -20.57
CA ASN A 75 -8.71 17.38 -21.52
C ASN A 75 -9.15 16.46 -22.68
N PRO A 76 -10.36 15.88 -22.63
CA PRO A 76 -10.89 15.02 -23.70
C PRO A 76 -11.40 15.79 -24.92
N ASN A 77 -11.36 17.13 -24.91
CA ASN A 77 -11.90 17.96 -25.99
C ASN A 77 -10.95 18.02 -27.19
N PRO A 78 -11.46 18.20 -28.43
CA PRO A 78 -10.62 18.41 -29.61
C PRO A 78 -9.56 19.52 -29.41
N PRO A 79 -8.37 19.40 -30.03
CA PRO A 79 -7.45 20.51 -30.23
C PRO A 79 -8.18 21.76 -30.75
N THR A 80 -7.81 22.95 -30.23
CA THR A 80 -8.44 24.23 -30.62
C THR A 80 -8.01 24.75 -31.99
N SER A 81 -6.98 24.14 -32.56
CA SER A 81 -6.40 24.39 -33.88
C SER A 81 -6.25 23.06 -34.61
N THR A 82 -6.10 23.08 -35.94
CA THR A 82 -5.80 21.86 -36.69
C THR A 82 -4.40 21.34 -36.33
N VAL A 83 -4.31 20.06 -35.98
CA VAL A 83 -3.06 19.34 -35.65
C VAL A 83 -2.78 18.33 -36.74
N LYS A 84 -1.53 18.19 -37.18
CA LYS A 84 -1.16 17.20 -38.20
C LYS A 84 -0.79 15.86 -37.57
N LEU A 85 -1.41 14.79 -38.05
CA LEU A 85 -1.25 13.43 -37.54
C LEU A 85 -0.93 12.49 -38.69
N VAL A 86 -0.02 11.54 -38.49
CA VAL A 86 0.21 10.41 -39.40
C VAL A 86 0.00 9.09 -38.67
N PHE A 87 -0.70 8.15 -39.30
CA PHE A 87 -0.83 6.77 -38.83
C PHE A 87 0.01 5.83 -39.70
N ILE A 88 1.06 5.25 -39.12
CA ILE A 88 1.87 4.21 -39.75
C ILE A 88 1.19 2.86 -39.52
N HIS A 89 0.66 2.26 -40.59
CA HIS A 89 0.01 0.95 -40.53
C HIS A 89 0.04 0.22 -41.87
N HIS A 90 -0.31 -1.07 -41.81
CA HIS A 90 -0.88 -1.85 -42.91
C HIS A 90 -2.15 -2.60 -42.45
N SER A 91 -2.84 -3.29 -43.38
CA SER A 91 -4.00 -4.17 -43.11
C SER A 91 -5.05 -3.49 -42.21
N VAL A 92 -5.29 -3.97 -40.98
CA VAL A 92 -6.35 -3.54 -40.05
C VAL A 92 -6.47 -2.01 -39.84
N GLY A 93 -5.39 -1.24 -39.99
CA GLY A 93 -5.45 0.22 -39.84
C GLY A 93 -6.26 0.91 -40.94
N ASP A 94 -6.26 0.33 -42.14
CA ASP A 94 -7.04 0.77 -43.30
C ASP A 94 -8.54 0.63 -42.99
N SER A 95 -8.93 -0.57 -42.56
CA SER A 95 -10.28 -0.88 -42.08
C SER A 95 -10.69 -0.07 -40.85
N TRP A 96 -9.76 0.34 -39.99
CA TRP A 96 -10.08 1.17 -38.83
C TRP A 96 -10.33 2.64 -39.23
N LEU A 97 -9.55 3.18 -40.18
CA LEU A 97 -9.74 4.53 -40.74
C LEU A 97 -10.99 4.65 -41.61
N ASP A 98 -11.32 3.61 -42.38
CA ASP A 98 -12.28 3.62 -43.49
C ASP A 98 -13.71 4.07 -43.14
N THR A 99 -14.30 4.85 -44.05
CA THR A 99 -15.69 5.33 -43.93
C THR A 99 -16.69 4.17 -43.95
N GLY A 100 -17.38 3.96 -42.83
CA GLY A 100 -18.39 2.91 -42.69
C GLY A 100 -17.83 1.52 -42.34
N ILE A 101 -16.52 1.42 -42.05
CA ILE A 101 -15.94 0.29 -41.32
C ILE A 101 -15.61 0.79 -39.91
N GLY A 102 -14.35 1.11 -39.59
CA GLY A 102 -13.99 1.68 -38.29
C GLY A 102 -14.27 3.17 -38.14
N ASN A 103 -14.38 3.91 -39.26
CA ASN A 103 -14.75 5.32 -39.32
C ASN A 103 -13.77 6.28 -38.59
N LEU A 104 -12.60 5.82 -38.15
CA LEU A 104 -11.66 6.59 -37.34
C LEU A 104 -11.19 7.86 -38.05
N GLY A 105 -10.87 7.79 -39.35
CA GLY A 105 -10.36 8.95 -40.09
C GLY A 105 -11.37 10.11 -40.17
N ASN A 106 -12.67 9.80 -40.24
CA ASN A 106 -13.73 10.82 -40.19
C ASN A 106 -13.90 11.41 -38.79
N GLN A 107 -13.77 10.60 -37.74
CA GLN A 107 -13.90 11.05 -36.35
C GLN A 107 -12.72 11.92 -35.91
N LEU A 108 -11.50 11.53 -36.30
CA LEU A 108 -10.29 12.34 -36.16
C LEU A 108 -10.41 13.67 -36.92
N GLY A 109 -10.89 13.63 -38.17
CA GLY A 109 -11.19 14.83 -38.96
C GLY A 109 -12.20 15.76 -38.28
N ALA A 110 -13.25 15.21 -37.64
CA ALA A 110 -14.20 15.98 -36.84
C ALA A 110 -13.61 16.54 -35.53
N ASN A 111 -12.49 15.98 -35.05
CA ASN A 111 -11.74 16.41 -33.86
C ASN A 111 -10.50 17.26 -34.23
N ASN A 112 -10.55 18.01 -35.35
CA ASN A 112 -9.47 18.88 -35.83
C ASN A 112 -8.13 18.21 -36.18
N TYR A 113 -8.03 16.88 -36.25
CA TYR A 113 -6.82 16.23 -36.77
C TYR A 113 -6.81 16.19 -38.30
N TYR A 114 -5.77 16.75 -38.91
CA TYR A 114 -5.43 16.49 -40.31
C TYR A 114 -4.70 15.15 -40.37
N VAL A 115 -5.48 14.06 -40.47
CA VAL A 115 -4.97 12.69 -40.54
C VAL A 115 -4.34 12.42 -41.89
N SER A 116 -3.11 11.90 -41.89
CA SER A 116 -2.43 11.23 -42.98
C SER A 116 -2.16 9.77 -42.59
N ASP A 117 -1.89 8.91 -43.57
CA ASP A 117 -1.68 7.48 -43.32
C ASP A 117 -0.70 6.85 -44.31
N THR A 118 -0.03 5.79 -43.87
CA THR A 118 0.81 4.91 -44.70
C THR A 118 0.03 3.67 -45.12
N TYR A 119 0.61 2.86 -46.01
CA TYR A 119 0.13 1.51 -46.29
C TYR A 119 1.30 0.64 -46.79
N TYR A 120 1.03 -0.58 -47.25
CA TYR A 120 2.01 -1.36 -48.01
C TYR A 120 2.64 -0.54 -49.15
N ASP A 121 3.93 -0.79 -49.37
CA ASP A 121 4.76 -0.18 -50.42
C ASP A 121 4.85 1.36 -50.34
N TRP A 122 4.52 1.95 -49.20
CA TRP A 122 4.62 3.39 -48.96
C TRP A 122 6.02 3.82 -48.50
N GLY A 123 6.49 4.95 -49.01
CA GLY A 123 7.69 5.63 -48.52
C GLY A 123 9.01 5.20 -49.20
N PRO A 124 10.16 5.63 -48.66
CA PRO A 124 11.48 5.21 -49.14
C PRO A 124 11.72 3.72 -48.89
N ASP A 125 12.40 3.04 -49.80
CA ASP A 125 12.75 1.61 -49.70
C ASP A 125 11.56 0.67 -49.40
N ASP A 126 10.35 1.07 -49.83
CA ASP A 126 9.06 0.39 -49.61
C ASP A 126 8.72 0.15 -48.12
N ILE A 127 9.29 0.97 -47.21
CA ILE A 127 9.29 0.78 -45.74
C ILE A 127 7.89 0.60 -45.12
N GLY A 128 6.83 1.16 -45.71
CA GLY A 128 5.44 0.97 -45.29
C GLY A 128 4.93 -0.47 -45.30
N SER A 129 5.61 -1.38 -46.01
CA SER A 129 5.33 -2.82 -45.94
C SER A 129 5.87 -3.51 -44.68
N TYR A 130 6.79 -2.87 -43.94
CA TYR A 130 7.51 -3.44 -42.80
C TYR A 130 6.98 -2.83 -41.47
N THR A 131 5.87 -3.35 -40.93
CA THR A 131 5.28 -2.83 -39.67
C THR A 131 5.11 -3.89 -38.57
N ASP A 132 5.83 -5.00 -38.65
CA ASP A 132 5.90 -6.00 -37.57
C ASP A 132 6.77 -5.50 -36.41
N ILE A 133 6.64 -6.12 -35.23
CA ILE A 133 7.24 -5.62 -33.98
C ILE A 133 8.76 -5.44 -34.12
N GLY A 134 9.47 -6.39 -34.72
CA GLY A 134 10.91 -6.30 -34.97
C GLY A 134 11.34 -5.15 -35.88
N GLN A 135 10.48 -4.78 -36.84
CA GLN A 135 10.76 -3.79 -37.88
C GLN A 135 10.63 -2.35 -37.39
N TRP A 136 9.98 -2.08 -36.24
CA TRP A 136 10.04 -0.75 -35.61
C TRP A 136 11.46 -0.30 -35.29
N TRP A 137 12.39 -1.24 -35.12
CA TRP A 137 13.81 -0.93 -35.03
C TRP A 137 14.32 -0.24 -36.31
N ASP A 138 13.95 -0.69 -37.51
CA ASP A 138 14.41 -0.06 -38.76
C ASP A 138 13.79 1.33 -38.98
N TRP A 139 12.54 1.54 -38.59
CA TRP A 139 11.87 2.85 -38.63
C TRP A 139 12.57 3.90 -37.77
N PHE A 140 12.93 3.55 -36.52
CA PHE A 140 13.29 4.54 -35.50
C PHE A 140 14.74 4.45 -34.99
N ARG A 141 15.44 3.33 -35.16
CA ARG A 141 16.82 3.14 -34.68
C ARG A 141 17.82 2.76 -35.78
N GLY A 142 17.36 2.10 -36.83
CA GLY A 142 18.14 1.55 -37.93
C GLY A 142 18.90 2.58 -38.78
N PRO A 143 19.76 2.12 -39.70
CA PRO A 143 20.70 2.98 -40.43
C PRO A 143 20.01 4.00 -41.35
N ASN A 144 18.78 3.71 -41.79
CA ASN A 144 17.99 4.57 -42.67
C ASN A 144 16.90 5.39 -41.93
N ARG A 145 16.81 5.29 -40.59
CA ARG A 145 15.72 5.91 -39.79
C ARG A 145 15.50 7.40 -40.11
N ASP A 146 16.56 8.16 -40.36
CA ASP A 146 16.49 9.61 -40.57
C ASP A 146 15.78 9.92 -41.91
N THR A 147 15.91 9.02 -42.90
CA THR A 147 15.20 9.06 -44.19
C THR A 147 13.73 8.67 -44.03
N TYR A 148 13.44 7.61 -43.26
CA TYR A 148 12.08 7.11 -43.06
C TYR A 148 11.25 8.05 -42.18
N THR A 149 11.80 8.50 -41.06
CA THR A 149 11.13 9.43 -40.14
C THR A 149 10.88 10.79 -40.79
N GLN A 150 11.82 11.34 -41.58
CA GLN A 150 11.55 12.58 -42.32
C GLN A 150 10.42 12.41 -43.34
N ALA A 151 10.36 11.27 -44.06
CA ALA A 151 9.24 10.98 -44.96
C ALA A 151 7.89 10.87 -44.21
N VAL A 152 7.89 10.34 -42.99
CA VAL A 152 6.71 10.30 -42.09
C VAL A 152 6.34 11.70 -41.59
N TYR A 153 7.31 12.56 -41.28
CA TYR A 153 7.05 13.94 -40.88
C TYR A 153 6.50 14.78 -42.04
N ASP A 154 7.03 14.64 -43.26
CA ASP A 154 6.62 15.43 -44.42
C ASP A 154 5.31 14.94 -45.10
N THR A 155 4.81 13.74 -44.78
CA THR A 155 3.71 13.14 -45.54
C THR A 155 2.36 13.86 -45.36
N THR A 156 1.63 13.97 -46.47
CA THR A 156 0.19 14.29 -46.50
C THR A 156 -0.63 13.18 -47.17
N ASN A 157 -0.04 11.99 -47.31
CA ASN A 157 -0.65 10.85 -48.00
C ASN A 157 -2.03 10.49 -47.44
N ARG A 158 -2.90 9.98 -48.30
CA ARG A 158 -4.21 9.43 -47.91
C ARG A 158 -4.42 8.09 -48.59
N HIS A 159 -4.31 6.98 -47.87
CA HIS A 159 -4.63 5.66 -48.44
C HIS A 159 -6.09 5.31 -48.20
N ALA A 160 -6.51 5.17 -46.94
CA ALA A 160 -7.88 4.81 -46.56
C ALA A 160 -8.91 5.88 -46.98
N ASP A 161 -10.17 5.47 -47.18
CA ASP A 161 -11.23 6.39 -47.62
C ASP A 161 -11.90 7.10 -46.44
N TYR A 162 -11.31 8.23 -46.03
CA TYR A 162 -11.84 9.11 -45.00
C TYR A 162 -11.82 10.59 -45.38
N THR A 163 -12.73 11.37 -44.80
CA THR A 163 -12.92 12.80 -45.10
C THR A 163 -12.01 13.67 -44.23
N ARG A 164 -11.22 14.55 -44.86
CA ARG A 164 -10.57 15.69 -44.20
C ARG A 164 -11.50 16.92 -44.31
N PRO A 165 -12.20 17.37 -43.26
CA PRO A 165 -13.12 18.51 -43.34
C PRO A 165 -12.41 19.87 -43.36
N MET A 166 -11.10 19.90 -43.12
CA MET A 166 -10.23 21.07 -43.15
C MET A 166 -9.22 21.00 -44.30
N ALA A 167 -8.62 22.15 -44.66
CA ALA A 167 -7.44 22.18 -45.53
C ALA A 167 -6.18 21.74 -44.76
N ASP A 168 -5.12 21.37 -45.49
CA ASP A 168 -3.79 21.16 -44.90
C ASP A 168 -3.30 22.47 -44.26
N PRO A 169 -2.97 22.51 -42.95
CA PRO A 169 -2.40 23.70 -42.33
C PRO A 169 -0.94 23.95 -42.77
N GLY A 170 -0.31 22.97 -43.42
CA GLY A 170 1.11 22.97 -43.75
C GLY A 170 1.99 22.55 -42.56
N GLY A 171 3.30 22.46 -42.80
CA GLY A 171 4.24 21.92 -41.83
C GLY A 171 4.24 20.38 -41.78
N GLU A 172 5.07 19.84 -40.90
CA GLU A 172 5.22 18.41 -40.65
C GLU A 172 4.06 17.83 -39.83
N ASN A 173 3.94 16.50 -39.80
CA ASN A 173 3.12 15.80 -38.80
C ASN A 173 3.72 15.97 -37.39
N GLU A 174 2.84 16.19 -36.43
CA GLU A 174 3.13 16.43 -35.01
C GLU A 174 2.88 15.16 -34.19
N ILE A 175 1.80 14.43 -34.53
CA ILE A 175 1.44 13.15 -33.90
C ILE A 175 1.78 12.00 -34.84
N ILE A 176 2.49 11.00 -34.33
CA ILE A 176 2.94 9.79 -35.02
C ILE A 176 2.26 8.59 -34.36
N MET A 177 1.08 8.20 -34.84
CA MET A 177 0.47 6.93 -34.49
C MET A 177 1.18 5.80 -35.25
N PHE A 178 1.42 4.65 -34.63
CA PHE A 178 1.90 3.46 -35.35
C PHE A 178 1.35 2.16 -34.76
N LYS A 179 1.22 1.12 -35.60
CA LYS A 179 0.70 -0.19 -35.18
C LYS A 179 1.23 -1.36 -36.01
N SER A 180 1.36 -2.51 -35.36
CA SER A 180 1.53 -3.80 -36.04
C SER A 180 0.18 -4.44 -36.38
N CYS A 181 0.17 -5.58 -37.07
CA CYS A 181 -1.06 -6.33 -37.37
C CYS A 181 -1.21 -7.60 -36.51
N TYR A 182 -2.41 -8.20 -36.51
CA TYR A 182 -2.76 -9.34 -35.64
C TYR A 182 -1.79 -10.54 -35.64
N PRO A 183 -1.03 -10.87 -36.70
CA PRO A 183 -0.06 -11.97 -36.62
C PRO A 183 1.04 -11.72 -35.57
N ASN A 184 1.32 -10.45 -35.24
CA ASN A 184 2.24 -10.08 -34.18
C ASN A 184 1.73 -10.46 -32.78
N SER A 185 0.44 -10.73 -32.62
CA SER A 185 -0.14 -11.28 -31.39
C SER A 185 0.10 -12.79 -31.23
N HIS A 186 0.87 -13.43 -32.11
CA HIS A 186 1.33 -14.82 -31.96
C HIS A 186 2.68 -14.90 -31.20
N LEU A 187 2.82 -14.16 -30.09
CA LEU A 187 4.08 -14.03 -29.36
C LEU A 187 4.50 -15.35 -28.69
N GLY A 188 5.70 -15.82 -29.02
CA GLY A 188 6.38 -16.92 -28.32
C GLY A 188 6.97 -16.48 -26.97
N GLY A 189 7.80 -17.33 -26.37
CA GLY A 189 8.34 -17.09 -25.03
C GLY A 189 7.29 -17.33 -23.94
N ASN A 190 7.32 -16.51 -22.89
CA ASN A 190 6.40 -16.60 -21.75
C ASN A 190 5.94 -15.19 -21.30
N PRO A 191 4.83 -15.05 -20.55
CA PRO A 191 4.23 -13.74 -20.22
C PRO A 191 5.19 -12.78 -19.50
N ASP A 192 5.97 -13.34 -18.58
CA ASP A 192 6.81 -12.61 -17.64
C ASP A 192 8.23 -12.36 -18.18
N GLU A 193 8.52 -12.83 -19.40
CA GLU A 193 9.86 -12.79 -20.02
C GLU A 193 10.41 -11.34 -20.06
N PRO A 194 11.59 -11.07 -19.48
CA PRO A 194 12.16 -9.72 -19.43
C PRO A 194 12.79 -9.30 -20.77
N PRO A 195 12.98 -7.99 -21.02
CA PRO A 195 13.71 -7.51 -22.19
C PRO A 195 15.18 -7.95 -22.19
N PRO A 196 15.77 -8.29 -23.35
CA PRO A 196 17.16 -8.75 -23.44
C PRO A 196 18.16 -7.62 -23.11
N THR A 197 19.10 -7.90 -22.21
CA THR A 197 20.16 -6.98 -21.76
C THR A 197 21.33 -6.84 -22.74
N GLY A 198 21.08 -6.98 -24.04
CA GLY A 198 22.12 -7.08 -25.07
C GLY A 198 21.61 -6.96 -26.51
N PRO A 199 22.28 -7.57 -27.50
CA PRO A 199 21.81 -7.57 -28.88
C PRO A 199 20.47 -8.33 -29.01
N ASN A 200 19.38 -7.59 -29.20
CA ASN A 200 18.06 -8.15 -29.48
C ASN A 200 18.04 -8.76 -30.90
N PRO A 201 17.78 -10.07 -31.06
CA PRO A 201 17.81 -10.74 -32.37
C PRO A 201 16.53 -10.58 -33.18
N LEU A 202 15.48 -9.92 -32.65
CA LEU A 202 14.25 -9.59 -33.37
C LEU A 202 14.37 -8.31 -34.22
N ARG A 203 15.48 -7.56 -34.13
CA ARG A 203 15.67 -6.27 -34.81
C ARG A 203 15.65 -6.42 -36.34
N GLY A 204 14.63 -5.85 -36.99
CA GLY A 204 14.40 -5.91 -38.43
C GLY A 204 13.70 -7.19 -38.91
N GLU A 205 13.45 -8.15 -38.03
CA GLU A 205 12.80 -9.42 -38.34
C GLU A 205 11.26 -9.31 -38.31
N ASP A 206 10.57 -10.19 -39.03
CA ASP A 206 9.10 -10.25 -39.08
C ASP A 206 8.48 -11.17 -38.00
N TYR A 207 7.15 -11.16 -37.89
CA TYR A 207 6.41 -11.94 -36.88
C TYR A 207 6.56 -13.47 -37.01
N THR A 208 7.12 -13.99 -38.12
CA THR A 208 7.38 -15.43 -38.32
C THR A 208 8.75 -15.87 -37.79
N SER A 209 9.58 -14.93 -37.33
CA SER A 209 10.89 -15.20 -36.75
C SER A 209 10.80 -16.08 -35.50
N GLU A 210 11.76 -17.01 -35.33
CA GLU A 210 11.90 -17.79 -34.09
C GLU A 210 12.27 -16.92 -32.86
N HIS A 211 12.55 -15.64 -33.09
CA HIS A 211 12.84 -14.64 -32.07
C HIS A 211 11.63 -13.77 -31.69
N HIS A 212 10.45 -13.98 -32.28
CA HIS A 212 9.22 -13.23 -31.98
C HIS A 212 8.60 -13.64 -30.63
N THR A 213 9.30 -13.33 -29.53
CA THR A 213 8.91 -13.64 -28.16
C THR A 213 8.58 -12.39 -27.35
N VAL A 214 7.88 -12.55 -26.22
CA VAL A 214 7.54 -11.45 -25.31
C VAL A 214 8.76 -10.63 -24.91
N GLY A 215 9.85 -11.26 -24.44
CA GLY A 215 11.05 -10.56 -24.00
C GLY A 215 11.71 -9.78 -25.13
N ASN A 216 11.87 -10.39 -26.31
CA ASN A 216 12.43 -9.69 -27.47
C ASN A 216 11.52 -8.55 -27.96
N ALA A 217 10.19 -8.71 -27.89
CA ALA A 217 9.23 -7.65 -28.19
C ALA A 217 9.37 -6.47 -27.22
N LYS A 218 9.41 -6.72 -25.89
CA LYS A 218 9.74 -5.70 -24.87
C LYS A 218 11.05 -4.99 -25.20
N GLY A 219 12.06 -5.75 -25.65
CA GLY A 219 13.34 -5.23 -26.11
C GLY A 219 13.27 -4.26 -27.30
N ILE A 220 12.41 -4.49 -28.31
CA ILE A 220 12.27 -3.56 -29.44
C ILE A 220 11.54 -2.29 -29.01
N TYR A 221 10.54 -2.40 -28.14
CA TYR A 221 9.84 -1.23 -27.61
C TYR A 221 10.77 -0.37 -26.72
N ASN A 222 11.65 -0.99 -25.92
CA ASN A 222 12.73 -0.28 -25.23
C ASN A 222 13.74 0.35 -26.21
N ASP A 223 14.08 -0.33 -27.31
CA ASP A 223 14.97 0.25 -28.34
C ASP A 223 14.37 1.53 -28.95
N ILE A 224 13.07 1.61 -29.24
CA ILE A 224 12.51 2.79 -29.92
C ILE A 224 12.30 3.99 -28.98
N LEU A 225 12.23 3.80 -27.66
CA LEU A 225 12.24 4.90 -26.68
C LEU A 225 13.48 5.80 -26.84
N GLU A 226 14.67 5.23 -27.06
CA GLU A 226 15.90 6.02 -27.30
C GLU A 226 15.79 7.00 -28.48
N TYR A 227 14.91 6.73 -29.46
CA TYR A 227 14.63 7.69 -30.53
C TYR A 227 13.59 8.74 -30.09
N PHE A 228 12.53 8.31 -29.39
CA PHE A 228 11.47 9.18 -28.93
C PHE A 228 11.97 10.24 -27.92
N GLU A 229 12.97 9.92 -27.09
CA GLU A 229 13.66 10.90 -26.22
C GLU A 229 14.22 12.09 -27.01
N THR A 230 14.76 11.83 -28.20
CA THR A 230 15.35 12.87 -29.07
C THR A 230 14.32 13.71 -29.81
N ARG A 231 13.04 13.31 -29.75
CA ARG A 231 11.93 13.85 -30.54
C ARG A 231 10.75 14.32 -29.68
N GLN A 232 11.06 15.07 -28.63
CA GLN A 232 10.06 15.75 -27.79
C GLN A 232 9.20 16.77 -28.58
N ASP A 233 9.64 17.16 -29.79
CA ASP A 233 8.89 17.93 -30.80
C ASP A 233 7.79 17.12 -31.52
N LYS A 234 7.61 15.83 -31.20
CA LYS A 234 6.60 14.91 -31.75
C LYS A 234 5.94 14.12 -30.63
N LEU A 235 4.64 13.83 -30.76
CA LEU A 235 3.93 12.85 -29.91
C LEU A 235 3.85 11.50 -30.63
N PHE A 236 4.46 10.46 -30.06
CA PHE A 236 4.35 9.09 -30.54
C PHE A 236 3.21 8.37 -29.82
N VAL A 237 2.38 7.64 -30.56
CA VAL A 237 1.25 6.89 -30.02
C VAL A 237 1.28 5.45 -30.52
N VAL A 238 1.60 4.52 -29.63
CA VAL A 238 1.53 3.08 -29.90
C VAL A 238 0.07 2.64 -29.88
N ILE A 239 -0.35 1.96 -30.93
CA ILE A 239 -1.59 1.20 -30.95
C ILE A 239 -1.18 -0.29 -30.96
N THR A 240 -1.60 -1.04 -29.94
CA THR A 240 -1.19 -2.45 -29.79
C THR A 240 -1.68 -3.34 -30.94
N ALA A 241 -1.02 -4.49 -31.16
CA ALA A 241 -1.41 -5.41 -32.22
C ALA A 241 -2.77 -6.08 -31.90
N PRO A 242 -3.75 -6.10 -32.83
CA PRO A 242 -5.08 -6.68 -32.56
C PRO A 242 -5.01 -8.19 -32.23
N PRO A 243 -6.01 -8.74 -31.52
CA PRO A 243 -5.98 -10.13 -31.06
C PRO A 243 -6.24 -11.14 -32.20
N LEU A 244 -5.73 -12.37 -32.04
CA LEU A 244 -5.98 -13.50 -32.95
C LEU A 244 -7.27 -14.23 -32.59
N VAL A 245 -7.95 -14.83 -33.57
CA VAL A 245 -9.04 -15.78 -33.34
C VAL A 245 -8.54 -17.08 -32.72
N ALA A 246 -9.39 -17.75 -31.93
CA ALA A 246 -9.07 -19.01 -31.24
C ALA A 246 -8.79 -20.22 -32.16
N SER A 247 -8.80 -20.04 -33.50
CA SER A 247 -8.34 -21.02 -34.48
C SER A 247 -6.99 -20.69 -35.14
N GLU A 248 -6.43 -19.51 -34.85
CA GLU A 248 -5.15 -19.01 -35.37
C GLU A 248 -4.11 -18.74 -34.24
N THR A 249 -4.47 -19.05 -32.99
CA THR A 249 -3.58 -19.01 -31.81
C THR A 249 -3.95 -20.13 -30.84
N ASP A 250 -3.05 -20.45 -29.91
CA ASP A 250 -3.35 -21.25 -28.72
C ASP A 250 -3.38 -20.39 -27.44
N SER A 251 -3.69 -21.02 -26.30
CA SER A 251 -3.80 -20.33 -25.00
C SER A 251 -2.48 -19.76 -24.48
N THR A 252 -1.33 -20.26 -24.94
CA THR A 252 0.00 -19.78 -24.54
C THR A 252 0.33 -18.49 -25.28
N HIS A 253 0.27 -18.52 -26.61
CA HIS A 253 0.52 -17.34 -27.45
C HIS A 253 -0.51 -16.23 -27.20
N ALA A 254 -1.77 -16.59 -26.93
CA ALA A 254 -2.80 -15.67 -26.49
C ALA A 254 -2.48 -15.00 -25.13
N ALA A 255 -2.01 -15.76 -24.14
CA ALA A 255 -1.62 -15.20 -22.83
C ALA A 255 -0.36 -14.32 -22.92
N ASN A 256 0.62 -14.72 -23.75
CA ASN A 256 1.81 -13.93 -24.05
C ASN A 256 1.43 -12.57 -24.67
N ALA A 257 0.49 -12.54 -25.62
CA ALA A 257 0.00 -11.30 -26.22
C ALA A 257 -0.79 -10.42 -25.23
N ARG A 258 -1.59 -11.03 -24.34
CA ARG A 258 -2.24 -10.30 -23.23
C ARG A 258 -1.20 -9.60 -22.36
N ALA A 259 -0.25 -10.35 -21.81
CA ALA A 259 0.74 -9.79 -20.88
C ALA A 259 1.64 -8.74 -21.54
N PHE A 260 2.08 -8.97 -22.78
CA PHE A 260 2.87 -8.01 -23.53
C PHE A 260 2.13 -6.69 -23.78
N ASN A 261 0.85 -6.74 -24.17
CA ASN A 261 0.06 -5.53 -24.43
C ASN A 261 -0.35 -4.81 -23.13
N THR A 262 -0.53 -5.52 -22.02
CA THR A 262 -0.69 -4.92 -20.68
C THR A 262 0.59 -4.22 -20.22
N TRP A 263 1.75 -4.89 -20.35
CA TRP A 263 3.06 -4.28 -20.07
C TRP A 263 3.33 -3.01 -20.91
N LEU A 264 2.82 -2.93 -22.15
CA LEU A 264 2.92 -1.70 -22.94
C LEU A 264 2.09 -0.52 -22.39
N VAL A 265 0.99 -0.78 -21.68
CA VAL A 265 0.14 0.26 -21.07
C VAL A 265 0.68 0.69 -19.71
N ASP A 266 0.99 -0.30 -18.87
CA ASP A 266 1.34 -0.11 -17.47
C ASP A 266 2.86 0.17 -17.33
N ASP A 267 3.72 -0.85 -17.51
CA ASP A 267 5.13 -0.79 -17.09
C ASP A 267 6.15 -0.25 -18.13
N TRP A 268 5.82 -0.16 -19.42
CA TRP A 268 6.81 0.13 -20.47
C TRP A 268 7.42 1.55 -20.38
N LEU A 269 6.65 2.52 -19.87
CA LEU A 269 7.09 3.91 -19.76
C LEU A 269 7.72 4.23 -18.39
N ASP A 270 8.11 3.21 -17.64
CA ASP A 270 8.73 3.34 -16.32
C ASP A 270 10.08 4.06 -16.38
N GLY A 271 10.17 5.16 -15.65
CA GLY A 271 11.34 6.05 -15.69
C GLY A 271 11.51 6.83 -17.00
N TYR A 272 10.62 6.68 -17.99
CA TYR A 272 10.68 7.47 -19.23
C TYR A 272 10.40 8.95 -18.93
N ALA A 273 11.40 9.80 -19.18
CA ALA A 273 11.45 11.15 -18.63
C ALA A 273 10.54 12.19 -19.33
N TYR A 274 9.78 11.80 -20.36
CA TYR A 274 9.11 12.71 -21.28
C TYR A 274 7.65 12.30 -21.57
N ASN A 275 6.76 13.27 -21.71
CA ASN A 275 5.33 13.03 -21.98
C ASN A 275 5.00 12.98 -23.48
N ASN A 276 5.95 12.56 -24.32
CA ASN A 276 5.84 12.52 -25.77
C ASN A 276 5.62 11.11 -26.34
N VAL A 277 5.31 10.13 -25.49
CA VAL A 277 4.94 8.76 -25.85
C VAL A 277 3.64 8.40 -25.10
N ALA A 278 2.74 7.69 -25.77
CA ALA A 278 1.50 7.17 -25.20
C ALA A 278 1.12 5.83 -25.84
N VAL A 279 0.26 5.05 -25.17
CA VAL A 279 -0.21 3.74 -25.65
C VAL A 279 -1.74 3.67 -25.60
N PHE A 280 -2.34 3.04 -26.60
CA PHE A 280 -3.75 2.64 -26.60
C PHE A 280 -3.87 1.14 -26.90
N ASP A 281 -4.52 0.42 -25.98
CA ASP A 281 -4.61 -1.04 -26.03
C ASP A 281 -5.81 -1.52 -26.87
N PHE A 282 -5.60 -1.40 -28.18
CA PHE A 282 -6.47 -1.94 -29.21
C PHE A 282 -6.59 -3.47 -29.15
N TYR A 283 -5.63 -4.18 -28.54
CA TYR A 283 -5.74 -5.61 -28.29
C TYR A 283 -6.87 -5.86 -27.30
N ASN A 284 -6.76 -5.26 -26.11
CA ASN A 284 -7.70 -5.43 -25.02
C ASN A 284 -9.13 -5.02 -25.40
N VAL A 285 -9.30 -3.83 -26.00
CA VAL A 285 -10.60 -3.32 -26.47
C VAL A 285 -11.33 -4.31 -27.38
N LEU A 286 -10.59 -5.16 -28.11
CA LEU A 286 -11.13 -6.17 -29.03
C LEU A 286 -11.28 -7.58 -28.43
N THR A 287 -11.09 -7.76 -27.13
CA THR A 287 -11.19 -9.08 -26.43
C THR A 287 -12.49 -9.35 -25.66
N SER A 288 -13.43 -8.40 -25.61
CA SER A 288 -14.81 -8.58 -25.13
C SER A 288 -15.83 -8.16 -26.19
N ASN A 289 -17.11 -8.55 -26.06
CA ASN A 289 -18.18 -8.04 -26.90
C ASN A 289 -19.55 -8.06 -26.19
N GLY A 290 -20.56 -7.44 -26.82
CA GLY A 290 -21.95 -7.41 -26.34
C GLY A 290 -22.72 -8.72 -26.59
N GLY A 291 -22.05 -9.87 -26.44
CA GLY A 291 -22.59 -11.21 -26.62
C GLY A 291 -22.48 -11.81 -28.04
N ASN A 292 -21.92 -11.08 -29.01
CA ASN A 292 -21.56 -11.58 -30.34
C ASN A 292 -20.60 -10.62 -31.08
N TRP A 293 -19.92 -11.12 -32.13
CA TRP A 293 -18.86 -10.40 -32.87
C TRP A 293 -19.33 -9.20 -33.72
N TYR A 294 -20.64 -8.97 -33.83
CA TYR A 294 -21.23 -7.81 -34.53
C TYR A 294 -22.02 -6.89 -33.57
N THR A 295 -21.85 -7.02 -32.26
CA THR A 295 -22.46 -6.16 -31.23
C THR A 295 -21.40 -5.71 -30.24
N ASN A 296 -21.15 -4.40 -30.15
CA ASN A 296 -20.21 -3.87 -29.17
C ASN A 296 -20.83 -3.57 -27.81
N ASP A 297 -19.96 -3.58 -26.80
CA ASP A 297 -20.20 -3.32 -25.38
C ASP A 297 -19.72 -1.91 -24.97
N LEU A 298 -19.35 -1.06 -25.94
CA LEU A 298 -18.82 0.31 -25.78
C LEU A 298 -19.43 1.14 -24.62
N ASN A 299 -20.76 1.07 -24.47
CA ASN A 299 -21.51 1.86 -23.49
C ASN A 299 -21.80 1.10 -22.17
N TRP A 300 -21.44 -0.17 -22.07
CA TRP A 300 -21.77 -1.05 -20.94
C TRP A 300 -20.84 -0.73 -19.75
N PRO A 301 -21.25 -1.05 -18.50
CA PRO A 301 -20.34 -1.01 -17.35
C PRO A 301 -19.38 -2.21 -17.34
N THR A 302 -19.67 -3.24 -18.13
CA THR A 302 -18.92 -4.51 -18.19
C THR A 302 -18.38 -4.78 -19.58
N GLY A 303 -17.18 -5.37 -19.64
CA GLY A 303 -16.42 -5.61 -20.86
C GLY A 303 -14.99 -5.09 -20.72
N ASN A 304 -14.12 -5.50 -21.63
CA ASN A 304 -12.75 -5.01 -21.70
C ASN A 304 -12.69 -3.70 -22.46
N HIS A 305 -12.04 -2.70 -21.86
CA HIS A 305 -12.08 -1.31 -22.31
C HIS A 305 -10.72 -0.62 -22.13
N HIS A 306 -10.50 0.43 -22.90
CA HIS A 306 -9.43 1.41 -22.68
C HIS A 306 -9.99 2.77 -23.11
N ARG A 307 -10.78 3.43 -22.24
CA ARG A 307 -11.67 4.55 -22.63
C ARG A 307 -11.74 5.67 -21.61
N TYR A 308 -11.97 6.91 -22.06
CA TYR A 308 -12.34 8.00 -21.15
C TYR A 308 -13.83 7.92 -20.80
N ARG A 309 -14.15 7.92 -19.50
CA ARG A 309 -15.54 7.90 -18.99
C ARG A 309 -15.64 8.67 -17.67
N ASN A 310 -16.76 9.36 -17.46
CA ASN A 310 -17.13 9.98 -16.18
C ASN A 310 -16.12 10.99 -15.57
N GLY A 311 -15.10 11.44 -16.31
CA GLY A 311 -14.04 12.32 -15.80
C GLY A 311 -12.69 11.64 -15.54
N ALA A 312 -12.61 10.32 -15.75
CA ALA A 312 -11.41 9.51 -15.60
C ALA A 312 -11.20 8.63 -16.85
N ILE A 313 -10.14 7.82 -16.84
CA ILE A 313 -9.86 6.85 -17.88
C ILE A 313 -9.99 5.45 -17.27
N GLU A 314 -10.66 4.55 -17.98
CA GLU A 314 -10.98 3.18 -17.56
C GLU A 314 -10.20 2.20 -18.46
N TYR A 315 -9.28 1.43 -17.88
CA TYR A 315 -8.63 0.27 -18.49
C TYR A 315 -9.13 -0.97 -17.76
N ILE A 316 -9.78 -1.89 -18.47
CA ILE A 316 -10.44 -3.08 -17.90
C ILE A 316 -10.03 -4.26 -18.76
N THR A 317 -9.39 -5.28 -18.17
CA THR A 317 -8.73 -6.38 -18.90
C THR A 317 -9.28 -7.77 -18.58
N ASP A 318 -10.04 -7.90 -17.49
CA ASP A 318 -10.48 -9.15 -16.85
C ASP A 318 -11.86 -9.66 -17.31
N GLN A 319 -12.59 -8.89 -18.11
CA GLN A 319 -13.99 -9.13 -18.50
C GLN A 319 -14.14 -9.60 -19.96
N GLY A 320 -13.13 -10.31 -20.46
CA GLY A 320 -13.04 -10.81 -21.83
C GLY A 320 -12.20 -12.08 -21.94
N GLY A 321 -11.71 -12.36 -23.14
CA GLY A 321 -10.74 -13.42 -23.41
C GLY A 321 -9.34 -12.88 -23.69
N ASN A 322 -8.48 -13.75 -24.24
CA ASN A 322 -7.18 -13.39 -24.84
C ASN A 322 -7.19 -13.64 -26.37
N THR A 323 -8.38 -13.67 -26.96
CA THR A 323 -8.62 -13.94 -28.39
C THR A 323 -9.67 -12.97 -28.93
N ALA A 324 -9.69 -12.75 -30.24
CA ALA A 324 -10.59 -11.81 -30.90
C ALA A 324 -12.07 -12.07 -30.56
N ALA A 325 -12.71 -11.09 -29.94
CA ALA A 325 -14.15 -11.06 -29.72
C ALA A 325 -14.92 -10.45 -30.90
N TYR A 326 -14.23 -9.80 -31.83
CA TYR A 326 -14.79 -9.19 -33.05
C TYR A 326 -14.18 -9.73 -34.36
N PRO A 327 -14.09 -11.05 -34.60
CA PRO A 327 -13.61 -11.54 -35.90
C PRO A 327 -14.51 -11.11 -37.06
N ASP A 328 -13.93 -10.62 -38.16
CA ASP A 328 -14.68 -10.40 -39.40
C ASP A 328 -15.11 -11.75 -40.02
N GLY A 329 -16.26 -11.74 -40.68
CA GLY A 329 -16.98 -12.94 -41.12
C GLY A 329 -17.38 -13.91 -39.99
N GLY A 330 -16.99 -13.65 -38.74
CA GLY A 330 -17.03 -14.60 -37.63
C GLY A 330 -15.84 -15.57 -37.55
N ASN A 331 -14.80 -15.43 -38.38
CA ASN A 331 -13.66 -16.36 -38.39
C ASN A 331 -12.30 -15.80 -38.85
N ASP A 332 -12.21 -14.53 -39.25
CA ASP A 332 -10.96 -13.85 -39.63
C ASP A 332 -10.46 -13.01 -38.44
N SER A 333 -9.14 -12.90 -38.23
CA SER A 333 -8.55 -12.06 -37.16
C SER A 333 -8.55 -10.56 -37.49
N HIS A 334 -8.92 -10.13 -38.70
CA HIS A 334 -9.31 -8.75 -38.95
C HIS A 334 -10.51 -8.36 -38.06
N PRO A 335 -10.47 -7.22 -37.33
CA PRO A 335 -11.59 -6.80 -36.50
C PRO A 335 -12.80 -6.41 -37.36
N SER A 336 -14.00 -6.83 -36.93
CA SER A 336 -15.27 -6.50 -37.56
C SER A 336 -15.60 -5.02 -37.43
N GLN A 337 -16.57 -4.53 -38.22
CA GLN A 337 -17.10 -3.17 -38.12
C GLN A 337 -17.42 -2.78 -36.66
N ALA A 338 -18.13 -3.64 -35.92
CA ALA A 338 -18.55 -3.35 -34.54
C ALA A 338 -17.36 -3.20 -33.57
N GLY A 339 -16.28 -3.96 -33.78
CA GLY A 339 -15.05 -3.86 -32.98
C GLY A 339 -14.26 -2.59 -33.30
N ASN A 340 -14.09 -2.27 -34.58
CA ASN A 340 -13.42 -1.04 -35.00
C ASN A 340 -14.21 0.21 -34.57
N GLU A 341 -15.54 0.21 -34.65
CA GLU A 341 -16.40 1.30 -34.17
C GLU A 341 -16.28 1.51 -32.65
N LYS A 342 -16.15 0.42 -31.85
CA LYS A 342 -15.85 0.50 -30.42
C LYS A 342 -14.50 1.18 -30.20
N ALA A 343 -13.45 0.66 -30.82
CA ALA A 343 -12.10 1.19 -30.68
C ALA A 343 -12.00 2.67 -31.08
N THR A 344 -12.66 3.09 -32.16
CA THR A 344 -12.74 4.50 -32.56
C THR A 344 -13.35 5.38 -31.46
N ALA A 345 -14.44 4.93 -30.84
CA ALA A 345 -15.14 5.70 -29.80
C ALA A 345 -14.39 5.73 -28.45
N GLU A 346 -13.62 4.69 -28.13
CA GLU A 346 -12.80 4.62 -26.92
C GLU A 346 -11.47 5.39 -27.06
N PHE A 347 -10.81 5.29 -28.22
CA PHE A 347 -9.52 5.94 -28.50
C PHE A 347 -9.61 7.46 -28.65
N LEU A 348 -10.63 7.98 -29.32
CA LEU A 348 -10.68 9.39 -29.75
C LEU A 348 -10.58 10.42 -28.59
N PRO A 349 -11.26 10.24 -27.43
CA PRO A 349 -11.05 11.09 -26.26
C PRO A 349 -9.64 10.96 -25.66
N LEU A 350 -9.01 9.79 -25.77
CA LEU A 350 -7.67 9.53 -25.24
C LEU A 350 -6.59 10.18 -26.09
N LEU A 351 -6.72 10.15 -27.42
CA LEU A 351 -5.85 10.91 -28.31
C LEU A 351 -5.88 12.42 -28.00
N ASN A 352 -7.07 12.97 -27.75
CA ASN A 352 -7.21 14.36 -27.29
C ASN A 352 -6.42 14.58 -25.98
N ILE A 353 -6.60 13.71 -24.99
CA ILE A 353 -5.87 13.77 -23.72
C ILE A 353 -4.35 13.68 -23.93
N PHE A 354 -3.86 12.72 -24.73
CA PHE A 354 -2.43 12.57 -25.05
C PHE A 354 -1.87 13.84 -25.71
N TYR A 355 -2.57 14.39 -26.70
CA TYR A 355 -2.17 15.65 -27.34
C TYR A 355 -2.09 16.82 -26.34
N HIS A 356 -3.09 17.02 -25.50
CA HIS A 356 -3.09 18.16 -24.55
C HIS A 356 -2.05 17.97 -23.41
N ARG A 357 -1.76 16.74 -22.99
CA ARG A 357 -0.67 16.41 -22.06
C ARG A 357 0.72 16.71 -22.65
N TRP A 358 0.93 16.40 -23.92
CA TRP A 358 2.17 16.67 -24.65
C TRP A 358 2.33 18.16 -24.98
N ALA A 359 1.39 18.74 -25.71
CA ALA A 359 1.43 20.13 -26.19
C ALA A 359 1.35 21.17 -25.05
N GLY A 360 0.94 20.76 -23.84
CA GLY A 360 0.94 21.59 -22.64
C GLY A 360 2.33 21.97 -22.11
N GLY A 361 3.39 21.25 -22.51
CA GLY A 361 4.79 21.62 -22.27
C GLY A 361 5.27 21.60 -20.79
N GLY A 362 4.45 21.10 -19.87
CA GLY A 362 4.87 20.81 -18.49
C GLY A 362 5.47 19.41 -18.36
N THR A 363 6.35 19.21 -17.38
CA THR A 363 6.80 17.86 -16.97
C THR A 363 5.62 17.05 -16.44
N PHE A 364 5.40 15.83 -16.93
CA PHE A 364 4.23 15.03 -16.56
C PHE A 364 4.61 13.58 -16.24
N THR A 365 4.36 13.15 -15.01
CA THR A 365 4.30 11.72 -14.67
C THR A 365 3.09 11.11 -15.41
N PRO A 366 3.25 10.01 -16.18
CA PRO A 366 2.18 9.48 -17.00
C PRO A 366 0.99 9.00 -16.16
N THR A 367 -0.09 9.78 -16.13
CA THR A 367 -1.37 9.34 -15.52
C THR A 367 -2.12 8.42 -16.49
N HIS A 368 -1.58 7.25 -16.73
CA HIS A 368 -2.23 6.19 -17.50
C HIS A 368 -2.02 4.76 -16.98
N TRP A 369 -1.37 4.60 -15.82
CA TRP A 369 -1.60 3.45 -14.94
C TRP A 369 -3.08 3.42 -14.52
N ILE A 370 -3.78 2.32 -14.81
CA ILE A 370 -5.20 2.15 -14.50
C ILE A 370 -5.47 0.66 -14.28
N TYR A 371 -5.86 0.15 -13.11
CA TYR A 371 -6.24 0.75 -11.83
C TYR A 371 -5.24 0.35 -10.72
N LEU A 372 -5.15 1.01 -9.56
CA LEU A 372 -5.91 2.15 -9.01
C LEU A 372 -4.96 3.37 -8.91
N PRO A 373 -5.40 4.61 -9.18
CA PRO A 373 -6.18 5.33 -8.16
C PRO A 373 -7.22 6.33 -8.71
N ILE A 374 -8.49 6.12 -8.35
CA ILE A 374 -9.49 7.21 -8.24
C ILE A 374 -9.87 7.37 -6.77
N ILE A 375 -8.95 7.92 -5.97
CA ILE A 375 -9.07 9.20 -5.23
C ILE A 375 -7.62 9.75 -5.07
N LEU A 376 -7.46 11.05 -4.79
CA LEU A 376 -6.28 11.85 -4.32
C LEU A 376 -6.18 13.19 -5.06
N LYS A 377 -6.31 13.17 -6.40
CA LYS A 377 -5.81 14.28 -7.26
C LYS A 377 -6.76 15.47 -7.44
N ASN A 378 -7.67 15.69 -6.50
CA ASN A 378 -8.68 16.77 -6.55
C ASN A 378 -8.81 17.55 -5.22
N TRP A 379 -7.68 17.87 -4.58
CA TRP A 379 -7.62 18.93 -3.57
C TRP A 379 -6.45 19.87 -3.82
N SER A 380 -6.77 21.16 -3.98
CA SER A 380 -5.81 22.25 -3.84
C SER A 380 -6.14 22.95 -2.53
N ALA A 381 -5.11 23.19 -1.70
CA ALA A 381 -5.29 23.75 -0.37
C ALA A 381 -6.02 25.11 -0.44
N PRO A 382 -7.16 25.30 0.25
CA PRO A 382 -7.82 26.59 0.29
C PRO A 382 -6.92 27.66 0.89
N THR A 383 -6.82 28.83 0.24
CA THR A 383 -6.32 30.03 0.91
C THR A 383 -7.23 30.36 2.10
N PRO A 384 -6.69 30.66 3.30
CA PRO A 384 -7.51 30.88 4.49
C PRO A 384 -8.35 32.15 4.37
N ASP A 385 -9.66 31.97 4.17
CA ASP A 385 -10.72 32.97 4.28
C ASP A 385 -11.85 32.36 5.16
N PRO A 386 -12.77 33.14 5.76
CA PRO A 386 -13.23 32.86 7.12
C PRO A 386 -14.19 31.68 7.27
N THR A 387 -13.78 30.75 8.15
CA THR A 387 -14.59 29.81 8.97
C THR A 387 -16.03 29.54 8.48
N PRO A 388 -16.29 28.40 7.82
CA PRO A 388 -17.65 27.92 7.59
C PRO A 388 -18.33 27.60 8.94
N THR A 389 -19.47 28.23 9.23
CA THR A 389 -20.25 27.95 10.44
C THR A 389 -20.80 26.51 10.40
N PRO A 390 -20.54 25.65 11.41
CA PRO A 390 -20.99 24.26 11.39
C PRO A 390 -22.52 24.10 11.39
N THR A 391 -23.05 23.33 10.44
CA THR A 391 -24.47 22.97 10.38
C THR A 391 -24.80 21.78 11.28
N SER A 392 -24.86 22.04 12.59
CA SER A 392 -25.55 21.22 13.61
C SER A 392 -25.30 19.70 13.63
N GLY A 393 -24.19 19.28 14.25
CA GLY A 393 -23.90 17.88 14.62
C GLY A 393 -22.44 17.50 14.40
N GLY A 394 -21.61 17.17 15.40
CA GLY A 394 -21.87 17.14 16.85
C GLY A 394 -20.72 17.67 17.73
N CYS A 395 -19.45 17.46 17.35
CA CYS A 395 -18.28 18.05 18.00
C CYS A 395 -17.12 18.18 16.97
N PRO A 396 -16.32 19.27 17.00
CA PRO A 396 -15.08 19.29 17.78
C PRO A 396 -14.95 20.55 18.66
N ALA A 397 -16.09 21.10 19.10
CA ALA A 397 -16.16 22.27 19.97
C ALA A 397 -16.69 21.91 21.36
N TYR A 398 -15.78 21.57 22.27
CA TYR A 398 -16.09 21.28 23.67
C TYR A 398 -16.86 22.44 24.35
N PRO A 399 -17.93 22.19 25.11
CA PRO A 399 -18.71 23.25 25.74
C PRO A 399 -17.89 23.98 26.82
N PRO A 400 -18.12 25.29 27.09
CA PRO A 400 -17.31 26.09 28.02
C PRO A 400 -17.29 25.66 29.50
N GLY A 401 -18.04 24.61 29.86
CA GLY A 401 -18.04 23.99 31.18
C GLY A 401 -17.66 22.51 31.16
N PHE A 402 -17.08 22.02 30.06
CA PHE A 402 -16.50 20.67 30.00
C PHE A 402 -15.30 20.57 30.93
N ALA A 403 -15.24 19.46 31.66
CA ALA A 403 -14.09 19.05 32.44
C ALA A 403 -13.90 17.54 32.23
N PHE A 404 -12.65 17.10 32.10
CA PHE A 404 -12.34 15.68 31.94
C PHE A 404 -12.71 14.87 33.17
N ILE A 405 -13.18 13.64 32.95
CA ILE A 405 -13.26 12.64 34.01
C ILE A 405 -11.86 12.12 34.27
N ILE A 406 -11.46 12.13 35.55
CA ILE A 406 -10.12 11.72 35.99
C ILE A 406 -10.17 10.63 37.07
N GLY A 407 -9.14 9.79 37.07
CA GLY A 407 -8.94 8.76 38.09
C GLY A 407 -9.79 7.49 37.92
N THR A 408 -9.84 6.72 39.01
CA THR A 408 -10.16 5.29 39.03
C THR A 408 -11.61 4.99 39.44
N GLN A 409 -12.55 5.92 39.20
CA GLN A 409 -13.96 5.59 39.36
C GLN A 409 -14.41 4.62 38.24
N VAL A 410 -15.15 3.58 38.62
CA VAL A 410 -15.81 2.66 37.68
C VAL A 410 -17.01 3.34 37.03
N TYR A 411 -17.10 3.24 35.71
CA TYR A 411 -18.25 3.68 34.91
C TYR A 411 -18.64 2.54 33.95
N PRO A 412 -19.90 2.07 33.97
CA PRO A 412 -20.32 0.97 33.10
C PRO A 412 -20.34 1.39 31.62
N VAL A 413 -20.05 0.46 30.72
CA VAL A 413 -20.19 0.68 29.27
C VAL A 413 -21.60 1.18 28.94
N PRO A 414 -21.77 2.30 28.20
CA PRO A 414 -23.08 2.80 27.82
C PRO A 414 -23.72 1.88 26.78
N ASN A 415 -25.02 1.61 26.90
CA ASN A 415 -25.77 0.89 25.86
C ASN A 415 -25.98 1.79 24.62
N LEU A 416 -24.98 1.80 23.74
CA LEU A 416 -24.89 2.63 22.54
C LEU A 416 -24.80 1.72 21.30
N ALA A 417 -25.71 1.90 20.35
CA ALA A 417 -25.60 1.26 19.04
C ALA A 417 -24.43 1.85 18.24
N GLU A 418 -23.77 1.02 17.43
CA GLU A 418 -22.60 1.40 16.62
C GLU A 418 -22.84 2.75 15.90
N PRO A 419 -22.02 3.78 16.18
CA PRO A 419 -22.14 5.08 15.53
C PRO A 419 -22.01 5.00 14.00
N ALA A 420 -22.80 5.80 13.30
CA ALA A 420 -22.70 5.92 11.86
C ALA A 420 -21.30 6.43 11.45
N PRO A 421 -20.74 5.95 10.33
CA PRO A 421 -19.42 6.36 9.89
C PRO A 421 -19.40 7.87 9.65
N ARG A 422 -18.28 8.50 10.02
CA ARG A 422 -17.95 9.91 9.73
C ARG A 422 -18.85 10.92 10.43
N GLN A 423 -19.64 10.49 11.41
CA GLN A 423 -20.51 11.34 12.23
C GLN A 423 -19.94 11.54 13.62
N TRP A 424 -19.63 12.79 13.95
CA TRP A 424 -19.13 13.17 15.27
C TRP A 424 -20.23 13.09 16.34
N PHE A 425 -19.95 12.34 17.40
CA PHE A 425 -20.77 12.21 18.60
C PHE A 425 -19.97 12.61 19.86
N THR A 426 -20.68 12.69 20.98
CA THR A 426 -20.09 12.91 22.30
C THR A 426 -20.26 11.63 23.10
N ASP A 427 -19.18 11.14 23.73
CA ASP A 427 -19.23 10.01 24.64
C ASP A 427 -20.19 10.33 25.81
N PRO A 428 -21.22 9.49 26.08
CA PRO A 428 -22.24 9.79 27.07
C PRO A 428 -21.76 9.63 28.52
N THR A 429 -20.60 9.01 28.74
CA THR A 429 -19.96 8.79 30.05
C THR A 429 -18.93 9.88 30.33
N PHE A 430 -17.96 10.05 29.42
CA PHE A 430 -16.76 10.88 29.61
C PHE A 430 -16.87 12.28 28.99
N GLY A 431 -17.86 12.53 28.12
CA GLY A 431 -18.09 13.83 27.50
C GLY A 431 -17.07 14.24 26.43
N THR A 432 -16.17 13.32 26.06
CA THR A 432 -15.20 13.44 24.97
C THR A 432 -15.88 13.38 23.60
N CYS A 433 -15.15 13.78 22.57
CA CYS A 433 -15.67 13.89 21.21
C CYS A 433 -15.08 12.82 20.30
N LEU A 434 -15.95 11.93 19.80
CA LEU A 434 -15.60 10.74 19.06
C LEU A 434 -16.23 10.74 17.65
N VAL A 435 -15.61 9.99 16.74
CA VAL A 435 -16.12 9.69 15.40
C VAL A 435 -15.65 8.32 14.97
N ARG A 436 -16.52 7.53 14.32
CA ARG A 436 -16.10 6.33 13.58
C ARG A 436 -15.48 6.80 12.26
N VAL A 437 -14.20 6.54 12.04
CA VAL A 437 -13.45 7.06 10.88
C VAL A 437 -13.80 6.27 9.62
N THR A 438 -13.83 4.94 9.75
CA THR A 438 -13.95 3.98 8.65
C THR A 438 -15.39 3.49 8.46
N ASP A 439 -15.67 2.94 7.28
CA ASP A 439 -16.86 2.17 6.95
C ASP A 439 -16.44 0.89 6.23
N ARG A 440 -16.21 -0.19 6.99
CA ARG A 440 -15.76 -1.51 6.48
C ARG A 440 -16.59 -2.07 5.32
N ALA A 441 -17.86 -1.66 5.20
CA ALA A 441 -18.77 -2.10 4.15
C ALA A 441 -18.72 -1.27 2.85
N ALA A 442 -17.99 -0.15 2.83
CA ALA A 442 -17.99 0.82 1.73
C ALA A 442 -16.62 1.42 1.38
N ASP A 443 -15.63 1.32 2.28
CA ASP A 443 -14.29 1.92 2.11
C ASP A 443 -13.26 0.96 1.49
N LEU A 444 -13.49 -0.35 1.54
CA LEU A 444 -12.56 -1.35 0.99
C LEU A 444 -12.56 -1.35 -0.55
N SER A 445 -11.38 -1.50 -1.14
CA SER A 445 -11.19 -1.60 -2.59
C SER A 445 -11.82 -2.87 -3.18
N PRO A 446 -12.28 -2.83 -4.45
CA PRO A 446 -12.76 -4.02 -5.13
C PRO A 446 -11.66 -5.08 -5.27
N GLY A 447 -11.76 -6.17 -4.49
CA GLY A 447 -10.80 -7.27 -4.47
C GLY A 447 -10.12 -7.48 -3.11
N ASP A 448 -10.15 -6.47 -2.23
CA ASP A 448 -9.75 -6.64 -0.83
C ASP A 448 -10.74 -7.59 -0.12
N THR A 449 -10.22 -8.61 0.54
CA THR A 449 -11.01 -9.61 1.28
C THR A 449 -11.12 -9.32 2.79
N SER A 450 -10.64 -8.16 3.23
CA SER A 450 -10.68 -7.74 4.64
C SER A 450 -12.10 -7.71 5.22
N THR A 451 -12.23 -8.14 6.48
CA THR A 451 -13.49 -8.09 7.23
C THR A 451 -13.70 -6.74 7.94
N GLY A 452 -12.63 -5.96 8.11
CA GLY A 452 -12.64 -4.68 8.80
C GLY A 452 -11.49 -3.78 8.41
N LEU A 453 -11.54 -2.54 8.92
CA LEU A 453 -10.50 -1.53 8.79
C LEU A 453 -10.08 -1.07 10.18
N LYS A 454 -8.78 -1.09 10.46
CA LYS A 454 -8.22 -0.74 11.78
C LYS A 454 -7.03 0.21 11.69
N ASN A 455 -6.59 0.72 12.84
CA ASN A 455 -5.22 1.25 12.95
C ASN A 455 -4.22 0.08 13.05
N GLU A 456 -2.94 0.32 12.73
CA GLU A 456 -1.86 -0.62 13.07
C GLU A 456 -1.68 -0.67 14.61
N TYR A 457 -0.73 -1.47 15.09
CA TYR A 457 -0.44 -1.63 16.51
C TYR A 457 -0.25 -0.28 17.24
N ALA A 458 -0.55 -0.23 18.55
CA ALA A 458 -0.59 1.01 19.35
C ALA A 458 0.69 1.86 19.29
N ARG A 459 1.81 1.20 19.00
CA ARG A 459 3.16 1.74 18.91
C ARG A 459 3.45 2.40 17.56
N VAL A 460 2.53 2.36 16.60
CA VAL A 460 2.70 2.95 15.27
C VAL A 460 1.81 4.18 15.10
N GLN A 461 2.38 5.21 14.48
CA GLN A 461 1.72 6.49 14.26
C GLN A 461 0.84 6.43 13.01
N SER A 462 -0.49 6.49 13.16
CA SER A 462 -1.41 6.62 12.01
C SER A 462 -1.31 7.99 11.33
N PHE A 463 -1.07 9.08 12.06
CA PHE A 463 -1.08 10.45 11.50
C PHE A 463 0.26 10.86 10.86
N ASN A 464 0.22 11.60 9.76
CA ASN A 464 1.43 12.17 9.17
C ASN A 464 1.98 13.36 9.99
N ALA A 465 3.17 13.83 9.63
CA ALA A 465 3.95 14.85 10.37
C ALA A 465 3.18 16.14 10.74
N ASP A 466 2.20 16.57 9.95
CA ASP A 466 1.39 17.78 10.19
C ASP A 466 -0.06 17.48 10.62
N GLY A 467 -0.42 16.20 10.81
CA GLY A 467 -1.77 15.76 11.15
C GLY A 467 -2.83 16.06 10.08
N SER A 468 -2.45 16.28 8.83
CA SER A 468 -3.38 16.46 7.70
C SER A 468 -3.96 15.14 7.18
N ARG A 469 -3.24 14.02 7.32
CA ARG A 469 -3.64 12.69 6.83
C ARG A 469 -3.51 11.62 7.92
N LEU A 470 -4.21 10.50 7.76
CA LEU A 470 -4.01 9.30 8.56
C LEU A 470 -3.93 8.02 7.72
N LEU A 471 -3.32 6.97 8.26
CA LEU A 471 -3.32 5.60 7.71
C LEU A 471 -4.25 4.68 8.50
N ALA A 472 -5.01 3.89 7.76
CA ALA A 472 -5.73 2.69 8.21
C ALA A 472 -5.17 1.45 7.48
N ARG A 473 -5.38 0.28 8.07
CA ARG A 473 -5.00 -1.05 7.54
C ARG A 473 -6.25 -1.92 7.43
N GLY A 474 -6.44 -2.61 6.31
CA GLY A 474 -7.39 -3.74 6.21
C GLY A 474 -6.90 -4.92 7.07
N THR A 475 -7.77 -5.86 7.43
CA THR A 475 -7.34 -7.07 8.15
C THR A 475 -6.32 -7.88 7.35
N GLU A 476 -6.45 -7.94 6.02
CA GLU A 476 -5.55 -8.70 5.14
C GLU A 476 -4.22 -8.00 4.83
N GLY A 477 -4.01 -6.77 5.30
CA GLY A 477 -2.74 -6.04 5.15
C GLY A 477 -2.75 -4.86 4.18
N THR A 478 -3.83 -4.64 3.43
CA THR A 478 -4.03 -3.49 2.55
C THR A 478 -3.91 -2.16 3.31
N TRP A 479 -3.30 -1.13 2.72
CA TRP A 479 -3.10 0.17 3.35
C TRP A 479 -3.96 1.27 2.74
N TYR A 480 -4.69 2.00 3.57
CA TYR A 480 -5.61 3.05 3.15
C TYR A 480 -5.25 4.40 3.78
N LEU A 481 -5.02 5.39 2.93
CA LEU A 481 -4.78 6.78 3.32
C LEU A 481 -6.11 7.54 3.44
N TYR A 482 -6.28 8.39 4.46
CA TYR A 482 -7.46 9.25 4.64
C TYR A 482 -7.05 10.70 4.88
N ASP A 483 -7.95 11.64 4.59
CA ASP A 483 -7.85 13.03 5.02
C ASP A 483 -8.33 13.14 6.47
N ALA A 484 -7.45 13.61 7.37
CA ALA A 484 -7.68 13.57 8.82
C ALA A 484 -8.50 14.76 9.35
N GLN A 485 -8.97 15.67 8.48
CA GLN A 485 -9.83 16.80 8.86
C GLN A 485 -11.29 16.59 8.43
N THR A 486 -11.49 16.07 7.23
CA THR A 486 -12.81 15.82 6.62
C THR A 486 -13.32 14.41 6.88
N LEU A 487 -12.42 13.43 7.09
CA LEU A 487 -12.74 12.01 7.31
C LEU A 487 -13.66 11.45 6.22
N GLY A 488 -13.42 11.82 4.96
CA GLY A 488 -14.15 11.27 3.81
C GLY A 488 -13.91 9.77 3.59
N PRO A 489 -14.40 9.22 2.46
CA PRO A 489 -13.87 7.97 1.91
C PRO A 489 -12.32 8.00 1.84
N PRO A 490 -11.64 6.83 1.79
CA PRO A 490 -10.19 6.78 1.61
C PRO A 490 -9.72 7.73 0.51
N LEU A 491 -8.65 8.47 0.80
CA LEU A 491 -7.93 9.23 -0.22
C LEU A 491 -7.28 8.31 -1.25
N ALA A 492 -6.76 7.15 -0.84
CA ALA A 492 -6.26 6.12 -1.75
C ALA A 492 -5.99 4.82 -0.98
N GLU A 493 -6.01 3.70 -1.68
CA GLU A 493 -5.18 2.55 -1.33
C GLU A 493 -3.72 2.87 -1.68
N LEU A 494 -2.77 2.47 -0.82
CA LEU A 494 -1.35 2.72 -1.00
C LEU A 494 -0.58 1.41 -1.27
N PRO A 495 0.40 1.41 -2.20
CA PRO A 495 1.26 0.25 -2.49
C PRO A 495 2.37 0.11 -1.43
N LEU A 496 1.98 0.08 -0.16
CA LEU A 496 2.83 -0.20 0.99
C LEU A 496 2.70 -1.68 1.34
N VAL A 497 3.74 -2.26 1.92
CA VAL A 497 3.78 -3.70 2.21
C VAL A 497 3.87 -3.92 3.71
N VAL A 498 5.09 -3.87 4.27
CA VAL A 498 5.38 -4.19 5.67
C VAL A 498 5.82 -2.93 6.42
N GLU A 499 5.43 -2.83 7.70
CA GLU A 499 5.93 -1.81 8.65
C GLU A 499 5.96 -0.34 8.13
N PRO A 500 4.87 0.24 7.61
CA PRO A 500 4.90 1.64 7.20
C PRO A 500 5.03 2.59 8.40
N ARG A 501 5.93 3.57 8.29
CA ARG A 501 6.24 4.58 9.32
C ARG A 501 6.36 5.97 8.66
N TRP A 502 5.53 6.93 9.03
CA TRP A 502 5.64 8.32 8.56
C TRP A 502 6.98 8.96 8.97
N ASP A 503 7.57 9.77 8.07
CA ASP A 503 8.61 10.74 8.47
C ASP A 503 8.05 11.73 9.49
N SER A 504 8.91 12.26 10.35
CA SER A 504 8.53 13.23 11.39
C SER A 504 8.43 14.68 10.90
N ASN A 505 8.85 14.97 9.66
CA ASN A 505 8.96 16.34 9.14
C ASN A 505 8.31 16.50 7.75
N ASP A 506 8.42 15.52 6.86
CA ASP A 506 7.72 15.55 5.56
C ASP A 506 6.34 14.87 5.68
N PRO A 507 5.22 15.62 5.65
CA PRO A 507 3.88 15.05 5.77
C PRO A 507 3.46 14.21 4.56
N ASN A 508 4.30 14.10 3.52
CA ASN A 508 4.05 13.26 2.34
C ASN A 508 4.90 11.99 2.31
N LEU A 509 5.85 11.78 3.24
CA LEU A 509 6.84 10.70 3.15
C LEU A 509 6.58 9.58 4.15
N ILE A 510 6.46 8.36 3.65
CA ILE A 510 6.38 7.11 4.42
C ILE A 510 7.65 6.31 4.15
N TYR A 511 8.19 5.66 5.17
CA TYR A 511 9.18 4.59 5.06
C TYR A 511 8.49 3.25 5.31
N TYR A 512 8.89 2.18 4.63
CA TYR A 512 8.28 0.85 4.78
C TYR A 512 9.30 -0.24 4.40
N SER A 513 9.09 -1.45 4.89
CA SER A 513 9.86 -2.63 4.48
C SER A 513 9.24 -3.26 3.24
N ASP A 514 10.08 -3.76 2.32
CA ASP A 514 9.65 -4.32 1.05
C ASP A 514 9.03 -5.74 1.16
N LEU A 515 8.66 -6.35 0.01
CA LEU A 515 8.09 -7.70 -0.04
C LEU A 515 9.06 -8.79 0.47
N ASP A 516 10.37 -8.59 0.31
CA ASP A 516 11.39 -9.50 0.82
C ASP A 516 11.84 -9.13 2.25
N GLU A 517 11.19 -8.15 2.89
CA GLU A 517 11.45 -7.62 4.24
C GLU A 517 12.92 -7.21 4.55
N LYS A 518 13.75 -6.96 3.51
CA LYS A 518 15.20 -6.71 3.65
C LYS A 518 15.66 -5.34 3.14
N ARG A 519 14.79 -4.59 2.46
CA ARG A 519 15.07 -3.23 1.99
C ARG A 519 14.20 -2.24 2.72
N LEU A 520 14.83 -1.21 3.27
CA LEU A 520 14.10 -0.02 3.70
C LEU A 520 13.74 0.80 2.47
N MET A 521 12.44 0.86 2.18
CA MET A 521 11.87 1.62 1.09
C MET A 521 11.28 2.94 1.61
N SER A 522 11.03 3.85 0.69
CA SER A 522 10.31 5.10 0.94
C SER A 522 9.25 5.34 -0.14
N TYR A 523 8.10 5.89 0.26
CA TYR A 523 6.99 6.20 -0.63
C TYR A 523 6.49 7.62 -0.36
N ASN A 524 6.34 8.42 -1.42
CA ASN A 524 5.82 9.78 -1.32
C ASN A 524 4.35 9.86 -1.75
N VAL A 525 3.41 10.04 -0.81
CA VAL A 525 1.95 10.05 -1.01
C VAL A 525 1.40 11.25 -1.80
N GLN A 526 2.27 12.13 -2.32
CA GLN A 526 1.90 13.23 -3.21
C GLN A 526 2.34 12.97 -4.67
N THR A 527 3.49 12.33 -4.86
CA THR A 527 4.06 12.05 -6.19
C THR A 527 3.90 10.59 -6.63
N ALA A 528 3.48 9.71 -5.71
CA ALA A 528 3.43 8.25 -5.85
C ALA A 528 4.79 7.58 -6.14
N VAL A 529 5.90 8.30 -5.94
CA VAL A 529 7.26 7.75 -6.13
C VAL A 529 7.61 6.81 -4.99
N GLN A 530 7.94 5.57 -5.32
CA GLN A 530 8.69 4.66 -4.46
C GLN A 530 10.20 4.85 -4.70
N ALA A 531 11.02 4.73 -3.65
CA ALA A 531 12.47 4.74 -3.75
C ALA A 531 13.12 3.93 -2.62
N GLU A 532 14.02 3.04 -3.00
CA GLU A 532 14.94 2.32 -2.11
C GLU A 532 15.85 3.31 -1.36
N VAL A 533 15.84 3.19 -0.03
CA VAL A 533 16.64 3.97 0.92
C VAL A 533 17.91 3.21 1.29
N HIS A 534 17.79 1.92 1.58
CA HIS A 534 18.89 1.03 1.94
C HIS A 534 18.51 -0.45 1.70
N ASP A 535 19.48 -1.30 1.36
CA ASP A 535 19.33 -2.76 1.24
C ASP A 535 20.24 -3.44 2.26
N PHE A 536 19.65 -4.18 3.21
CA PHE A 536 20.39 -4.78 4.31
C PHE A 536 21.12 -6.09 3.93
N ASP A 537 20.92 -6.67 2.75
CA ASP A 537 21.74 -7.82 2.30
C ASP A 537 23.21 -7.40 2.07
N ASP A 538 23.49 -6.12 1.74
CA ASP A 538 24.84 -5.58 1.53
C ASP A 538 25.68 -5.55 2.83
N ASP A 539 25.06 -5.45 4.01
CA ASP A 539 25.72 -5.55 5.32
C ASP A 539 26.03 -6.98 5.76
N PHE A 540 25.40 -7.98 5.12
CA PHE A 540 25.50 -9.40 5.49
C PHE A 540 26.14 -10.28 4.40
N PRO A 541 27.23 -9.83 3.72
CA PRO A 541 27.69 -10.40 2.45
C PRO A 541 28.00 -11.90 2.52
N GLY A 542 27.28 -12.68 1.71
CA GLY A 542 27.41 -14.13 1.62
C GLY A 542 26.59 -14.92 2.65
N GLN A 543 25.69 -14.26 3.37
CA GLN A 543 24.60 -14.88 4.12
C GLN A 543 23.30 -14.75 3.30
N ASN A 544 22.25 -15.48 3.67
CA ASN A 544 20.92 -15.32 3.07
C ASN A 544 19.93 -15.07 4.21
N LEU A 545 19.40 -13.85 4.29
CA LEU A 545 18.47 -13.43 5.31
C LEU A 545 17.02 -13.78 4.89
N ALA A 546 16.12 -13.93 5.85
CA ALA A 546 14.68 -13.98 5.60
C ALA A 546 14.04 -12.59 5.70
N ALA A 547 14.43 -11.81 6.71
CA ALA A 547 13.91 -10.48 6.99
C ALA A 547 14.92 -9.64 7.79
N VAL A 548 14.82 -8.31 7.67
CA VAL A 548 15.53 -7.30 8.47
C VAL A 548 14.55 -6.20 8.89
N TRP A 549 13.92 -6.42 10.04
CA TRP A 549 12.63 -5.84 10.40
C TRP A 549 12.51 -5.57 11.91
N THR A 550 11.35 -5.08 12.36
CA THR A 550 11.04 -4.95 13.79
C THR A 550 10.08 -6.00 14.34
N ARG A 551 9.64 -6.95 13.49
CA ARG A 551 8.54 -7.91 13.75
C ARG A 551 7.21 -7.19 14.07
N HIS A 552 6.90 -6.18 13.25
CA HIS A 552 5.71 -5.33 13.21
C HIS A 552 5.52 -4.33 14.36
N GLU A 553 6.06 -4.54 15.55
CA GLU A 553 5.82 -3.66 16.71
C GLU A 553 6.73 -2.42 16.81
N GLY A 554 7.92 -2.47 16.22
CA GLY A 554 8.95 -1.46 16.43
C GLY A 554 8.82 -0.22 15.53
N ARG A 555 9.66 0.76 15.84
CA ARG A 555 9.72 2.05 15.13
C ARG A 555 11.10 2.69 15.21
N PRO A 556 11.44 3.57 14.25
CA PRO A 556 12.62 4.41 14.36
C PRO A 556 12.49 5.51 15.43
N SER A 557 13.62 6.16 15.72
CA SER A 557 13.71 7.35 16.57
C SER A 557 12.74 8.47 16.14
N ARG A 558 12.48 9.43 17.03
CA ARG A 558 11.57 10.57 16.81
C ARG A 558 11.86 11.33 15.52
N ASP A 559 13.13 11.49 15.17
CA ASP A 559 13.62 12.20 13.96
C ASP A 559 13.76 11.30 12.71
N ARG A 560 13.37 10.02 12.82
CA ARG A 560 13.47 8.95 11.81
C ARG A 560 14.89 8.72 11.28
N ARG A 561 15.90 9.19 12.01
CA ARG A 561 17.31 8.96 11.71
C ARG A 561 17.74 7.53 11.99
N TYR A 562 17.44 7.04 13.18
CA TYR A 562 17.94 5.74 13.64
C TYR A 562 16.83 4.69 13.63
N TRP A 563 17.13 3.53 13.09
CA TRP A 563 16.24 2.37 13.04
C TRP A 563 16.89 1.22 13.80
N GLY A 564 16.23 0.71 14.85
CA GLY A 564 16.65 -0.52 15.54
C GLY A 564 15.92 -1.70 14.93
N LEU A 565 16.65 -2.62 14.32
CA LEU A 565 16.12 -3.76 13.55
C LEU A 565 16.78 -5.06 14.00
N MET A 566 16.20 -6.20 13.65
CA MET A 566 16.82 -7.52 13.79
C MET A 566 16.82 -8.25 12.45
N ALA A 567 17.90 -8.98 12.18
CA ALA A 567 18.01 -9.86 11.02
C ALA A 567 17.75 -11.30 11.43
N GLN A 568 16.89 -11.99 10.67
CA GLN A 568 16.67 -13.43 10.79
C GLN A 568 17.19 -14.15 9.54
N ASP A 569 17.64 -15.39 9.70
CA ASP A 569 18.00 -16.27 8.57
C ASP A 569 16.79 -17.05 8.03
N GLN A 570 17.03 -17.89 7.04
CA GLN A 570 16.02 -18.68 6.33
C GLN A 570 15.34 -19.78 7.19
N ASP A 571 15.88 -20.12 8.37
CA ASP A 571 15.20 -20.96 9.36
C ASP A 571 14.38 -20.12 10.38
N TRP A 572 14.32 -18.79 10.17
CA TRP A 572 13.74 -17.75 11.06
C TRP A 572 14.44 -17.61 12.41
N GLU A 573 15.70 -18.04 12.53
CA GLU A 573 16.52 -17.81 13.72
C GLU A 573 17.13 -16.39 13.69
N THR A 574 17.11 -15.67 14.81
CA THR A 574 17.66 -14.29 14.85
C THR A 574 19.18 -14.32 14.84
N VAL A 575 19.78 -13.87 13.74
CA VAL A 575 21.23 -13.89 13.54
C VAL A 575 21.93 -12.61 13.99
N ALA A 576 21.24 -11.47 14.00
CA ALA A 576 21.84 -10.20 14.43
C ALA A 576 20.83 -9.15 14.93
N PHE A 577 21.33 -8.22 15.75
CA PHE A 577 20.73 -6.91 15.96
C PHE A 577 21.43 -5.86 15.09
N LEU A 578 20.67 -4.85 14.67
CA LEU A 578 21.12 -3.78 13.78
C LEU A 578 20.68 -2.42 14.33
N VAL A 579 21.54 -1.41 14.16
CA VAL A 579 21.13 0.00 14.18
C VAL A 579 21.57 0.68 12.88
N TYR A 580 20.60 1.08 12.06
CA TYR A 580 20.82 1.85 10.84
C TYR A 580 20.70 3.36 11.11
N ASP A 581 21.68 4.15 10.67
CA ASP A 581 21.65 5.61 10.66
C ASP A 581 21.38 6.13 9.24
N ARG A 582 20.10 6.44 8.97
CA ARG A 582 19.57 6.98 7.70
C ARG A 582 20.19 8.32 7.27
N GLN A 583 20.85 9.07 8.17
CA GLN A 583 21.50 10.34 7.81
C GLN A 583 22.96 10.17 7.36
N THR A 584 23.63 9.08 7.77
CA THR A 584 25.00 8.76 7.33
C THR A 584 25.08 7.58 6.37
N ASP A 585 23.97 6.84 6.21
CA ASP A 585 23.86 5.60 5.47
C ASP A 585 24.86 4.54 5.97
N GLN A 586 24.72 4.19 7.24
CA GLN A 586 25.62 3.27 7.96
C GLN A 586 24.83 2.36 8.90
N VAL A 587 25.13 1.06 8.89
CA VAL A 587 24.60 0.09 9.85
C VAL A 587 25.66 -0.30 10.87
N THR A 588 25.23 -0.39 12.14
CA THR A 588 25.97 -1.06 13.21
C THR A 588 25.36 -2.43 13.43
N VAL A 589 26.14 -3.51 13.25
CA VAL A 589 25.67 -4.89 13.39
C VAL A 589 26.26 -5.54 14.65
N ARG A 590 25.41 -6.24 15.42
CA ARG A 590 25.81 -7.16 16.49
C ARG A 590 25.38 -8.57 16.14
N ASP A 591 26.35 -9.47 16.00
CA ASP A 591 26.11 -10.91 15.83
C ASP A 591 25.47 -11.50 17.09
N MET A 592 24.33 -12.18 16.94
CA MET A 592 23.56 -12.81 18.01
C MET A 592 23.62 -14.33 17.96
N ARG A 593 24.30 -14.92 16.97
CA ARG A 593 24.32 -16.37 16.76
C ARG A 593 25.06 -17.09 17.88
N GLY A 594 24.38 -18.07 18.49
CA GLY A 594 24.92 -18.83 19.61
C GLY A 594 25.01 -18.04 20.93
N VAL A 595 24.45 -16.83 20.99
CA VAL A 595 24.12 -16.18 22.27
C VAL A 595 22.95 -16.97 22.90
N PRO A 596 23.07 -17.45 24.14
CA PRO A 596 22.01 -18.20 24.82
C PRO A 596 20.67 -17.47 24.82
N GLY A 597 19.56 -18.21 24.66
CA GLY A 597 18.19 -17.68 24.71
C GLY A 597 17.70 -17.00 23.43
N VAL A 598 18.58 -16.61 22.49
CA VAL A 598 18.16 -16.02 21.20
C VAL A 598 17.30 -17.00 20.39
N ASN A 599 17.70 -18.27 20.37
CA ASN A 599 16.97 -19.36 19.69
C ASN A 599 15.73 -19.85 20.46
N GLU A 600 15.35 -19.18 21.55
CA GLU A 600 14.10 -19.44 22.28
C GLU A 600 13.02 -18.40 21.93
N GLY A 601 13.40 -17.36 21.17
CA GLY A 601 12.49 -16.33 20.65
C GLY A 601 12.89 -14.92 21.08
N ILE A 602 12.76 -13.99 20.12
CA ILE A 602 12.81 -12.54 20.34
C ILE A 602 11.50 -11.99 19.79
N ASP A 603 10.70 -11.44 20.69
CA ASP A 603 9.31 -11.07 20.42
C ASP A 603 9.20 -9.81 19.57
N HIS A 604 10.07 -8.83 19.78
CA HIS A 604 10.26 -7.68 18.87
C HIS A 604 11.51 -6.89 19.26
N VAL A 605 11.90 -5.95 18.39
CA VAL A 605 12.96 -4.99 18.66
C VAL A 605 12.52 -3.56 18.30
N THR A 606 13.12 -2.57 18.94
CA THR A 606 12.83 -1.15 18.66
C THR A 606 13.99 -0.26 19.10
N ILE A 607 13.93 1.03 18.78
CA ILE A 607 14.89 2.03 19.27
C ILE A 607 14.20 3.13 20.07
N SER A 608 14.88 3.67 21.08
CA SER A 608 14.33 4.67 21.98
C SER A 608 14.07 6.03 21.29
N PRO A 609 13.21 6.91 21.82
CA PRO A 609 12.73 8.09 21.09
C PRO A 609 13.82 9.08 20.62
N LEU A 610 14.95 9.19 21.32
CA LEU A 610 16.10 10.03 20.93
C LEU A 610 17.20 9.24 20.21
N GLY A 611 16.97 7.94 19.96
CA GLY A 611 17.93 7.02 19.38
C GLY A 611 19.11 6.69 20.31
N THR A 612 18.96 6.79 21.63
CA THR A 612 20.06 6.53 22.57
C THR A 612 20.27 5.03 22.83
N TYR A 613 19.17 4.26 22.87
CA TYR A 613 19.16 2.85 23.26
C TYR A 613 18.41 1.98 22.25
N PHE A 614 18.97 0.81 21.95
CA PHE A 614 18.28 -0.29 21.27
C PHE A 614 17.62 -1.19 22.33
N LEU A 615 16.37 -1.59 22.09
CA LEU A 615 15.60 -2.45 22.99
C LEU A 615 15.26 -3.75 22.26
N GLY A 616 15.48 -4.88 22.92
CA GLY A 616 15.07 -6.21 22.45
C GLY A 616 14.26 -6.95 23.52
N SER A 617 13.08 -7.41 23.13
CA SER A 617 12.14 -8.14 23.98
C SER A 617 12.33 -9.63 23.76
N PHE A 618 12.78 -10.38 24.77
CA PHE A 618 13.02 -11.83 24.66
C PHE A 618 11.82 -12.61 25.18
N ASP A 619 11.36 -13.61 24.42
CA ASP A 619 10.28 -14.52 24.81
C ASP A 619 10.64 -15.30 26.10
N HIS A 620 11.92 -15.65 26.25
CA HIS A 620 12.44 -16.31 27.46
C HIS A 620 12.67 -15.29 28.61
N TYR A 621 12.01 -15.53 29.74
CA TYR A 621 12.10 -14.71 30.95
C TYR A 621 13.22 -15.14 31.92
N CYS A 622 13.83 -14.18 32.61
CA CYS A 622 14.75 -14.46 33.73
C CYS A 622 13.96 -14.84 35.00
N GLN A 623 14.54 -15.73 35.80
CA GLN A 623 14.02 -16.12 37.11
C GLN A 623 13.96 -14.92 38.08
N HIS A 624 13.00 -14.89 39.02
CA HIS A 624 12.86 -13.78 39.97
C HIS A 624 14.17 -13.45 40.70
N GLY A 625 14.50 -12.15 40.79
CA GLY A 625 15.75 -11.67 41.38
C GLY A 625 16.97 -11.72 40.45
N HIS A 626 16.80 -12.17 39.21
CA HIS A 626 17.81 -12.12 38.14
C HIS A 626 17.32 -11.24 36.99
N LEU A 627 18.27 -10.62 36.27
CA LEU A 627 18.08 -9.89 35.03
C LEU A 627 19.05 -10.46 33.99
N GLY A 628 18.76 -10.28 32.70
CA GLY A 628 19.66 -10.69 31.63
C GLY A 628 20.95 -9.87 31.60
N ASP A 629 21.97 -10.41 30.96
CA ASP A 629 23.23 -9.69 30.67
C ASP A 629 23.64 -9.88 29.19
N ASP A 630 24.63 -9.11 28.74
CA ASP A 630 25.18 -9.12 27.37
C ASP A 630 25.56 -10.52 26.84
N THR A 631 25.76 -11.50 27.74
CA THR A 631 26.10 -12.90 27.44
C THR A 631 25.00 -13.91 27.72
N HIS A 632 23.97 -13.55 28.49
CA HIS A 632 22.80 -14.37 28.82
C HIS A 632 21.54 -13.48 28.82
N PRO A 633 21.04 -13.05 27.65
CA PRO A 633 19.87 -12.19 27.54
C PRO A 633 18.57 -12.93 27.94
N CYS A 634 17.65 -12.21 28.57
CA CYS A 634 16.29 -12.65 28.89
C CYS A 634 15.43 -11.45 29.33
N GLY A 635 14.11 -11.53 29.14
CA GLY A 635 13.19 -10.42 29.40
C GLY A 635 13.47 -9.20 28.51
N LEU A 636 13.37 -7.99 29.07
CA LEU A 636 13.70 -6.77 28.33
C LEU A 636 15.19 -6.46 28.42
N MET A 637 15.89 -6.64 27.30
CA MET A 637 17.28 -6.26 27.12
C MET A 637 17.41 -4.88 26.50
N VAL A 638 18.33 -4.08 27.03
CA VAL A 638 18.66 -2.74 26.54
C VAL A 638 20.15 -2.68 26.21
N TYR A 639 20.47 -2.11 25.06
CA TYR A 639 21.82 -1.87 24.57
C TYR A 639 21.96 -0.37 24.27
N ASP A 640 23.18 0.14 24.29
CA ASP A 640 23.43 1.51 23.81
C ASP A 640 23.37 1.52 22.26
N ARG A 641 23.24 2.70 21.62
CA ARG A 641 23.03 2.79 20.15
C ARG A 641 24.08 2.03 19.31
N ASP A 642 25.31 1.88 19.80
CA ASP A 642 26.37 1.11 19.13
C ASP A 642 26.29 -0.42 19.36
N LEU A 643 25.17 -0.90 19.90
CA LEU A 643 24.87 -2.28 20.28
C LEU A 643 25.82 -2.87 21.34
N THR A 644 26.54 -2.02 22.06
CA THR A 644 27.34 -2.40 23.24
C THR A 644 26.55 -2.25 24.55
N ASN A 645 27.17 -2.65 25.66
CA ASN A 645 26.64 -2.48 27.03
C ASN A 645 25.24 -3.11 27.26
N GLY A 646 25.01 -4.30 26.69
CA GLY A 646 23.78 -5.07 26.84
C GLY A 646 23.47 -5.41 28.30
N ARG A 647 22.27 -5.05 28.74
CA ARG A 647 21.80 -5.19 30.12
C ARG A 647 20.31 -5.46 30.15
N GLY A 648 19.89 -6.47 30.91
CA GLY A 648 18.48 -6.66 31.23
C GLY A 648 18.01 -5.57 32.19
N LEU A 649 16.90 -4.91 31.90
CA LEU A 649 16.27 -3.94 32.81
C LEU A 649 14.99 -4.50 33.45
N LEU A 650 14.32 -5.46 32.81
CA LEU A 650 13.20 -6.22 33.37
C LEU A 650 13.40 -7.72 33.09
N ARG A 651 13.09 -8.56 34.08
CA ARG A 651 13.26 -10.03 33.96
C ARG A 651 12.27 -10.69 33.01
N ILE A 652 11.13 -10.04 32.84
CA ILE A 652 9.98 -10.42 32.02
C ILE A 652 9.33 -9.11 31.58
N ILE A 653 8.70 -9.09 30.42
CA ILE A 653 8.12 -7.88 29.85
C ILE A 653 6.74 -8.21 29.27
N GLY A 654 5.73 -7.44 29.66
CA GLY A 654 4.43 -7.42 28.98
C GLY A 654 4.42 -6.34 27.89
N HIS A 655 3.27 -6.04 27.31
CA HIS A 655 3.18 -4.95 26.34
C HIS A 655 3.70 -3.63 26.95
N TYR A 656 4.43 -2.85 26.13
CA TYR A 656 5.07 -1.61 26.54
C TYR A 656 5.30 -0.67 25.38
N ASP A 657 5.65 0.58 25.66
CA ASP A 657 6.12 1.50 24.62
C ASP A 657 7.16 2.53 25.12
N PRO A 658 8.26 2.79 24.37
CA PRO A 658 9.22 3.85 24.70
C PRO A 658 8.66 5.26 24.51
N VAL A 659 8.71 6.06 25.57
CA VAL A 659 8.08 7.39 25.67
C VAL A 659 9.06 8.40 26.29
N LEU A 660 8.71 9.69 26.23
CA LEU A 660 9.44 10.76 26.90
C LEU A 660 8.69 11.20 28.17
N ASP A 661 9.39 11.20 29.31
CA ASP A 661 8.82 11.71 30.57
C ASP A 661 8.71 13.25 30.57
N ALA A 662 8.12 13.83 31.63
CA ALA A 662 7.91 15.27 31.75
C ALA A 662 9.22 16.10 31.88
N GLN A 663 10.39 15.46 31.89
CA GLN A 663 11.71 16.09 31.84
C GLN A 663 12.44 15.82 30.51
N GLY A 664 11.83 15.08 29.57
CA GLY A 664 12.43 14.68 28.30
C GLY A 664 13.41 13.51 28.41
N ARG A 665 13.38 12.73 29.51
CA ARG A 665 14.13 11.47 29.63
C ARG A 665 13.44 10.36 28.85
N GLU A 666 14.24 9.45 28.33
CA GLU A 666 13.75 8.25 27.67
C GLU A 666 13.40 7.18 28.70
N VAL A 667 12.12 6.82 28.71
CA VAL A 667 11.53 5.83 29.62
C VAL A 667 10.69 4.85 28.80
N ILE A 668 10.27 3.74 29.39
CA ILE A 668 9.14 2.95 28.89
C ILE A 668 7.95 3.09 29.84
N ILE A 669 6.73 3.04 29.31
CA ILE A 669 5.54 2.66 30.07
C ILE A 669 5.20 1.21 29.72
N TYR A 670 4.86 0.38 30.71
CA TYR A 670 4.68 -1.06 30.51
C TYR A 670 3.71 -1.70 31.53
N GLN A 671 3.20 -2.87 31.17
CA GLN A 671 2.52 -3.80 32.09
C GLN A 671 3.56 -4.56 32.94
N ASP A 672 3.58 -4.29 34.25
CA ASP A 672 4.52 -4.87 35.21
C ASP A 672 3.99 -6.20 35.77
N ILE A 673 4.33 -7.29 35.07
CA ILE A 673 3.96 -8.68 35.40
C ILE A 673 4.54 -9.14 36.76
N ASP A 674 5.54 -8.44 37.32
CA ASP A 674 6.15 -8.81 38.61
C ASP A 674 5.42 -8.18 39.81
N THR A 675 4.58 -7.16 39.60
CA THR A 675 3.93 -6.39 40.66
C THR A 675 2.44 -6.12 40.47
N ASP A 676 1.87 -6.42 39.31
CA ASP A 676 0.50 -6.07 38.90
C ASP A 676 0.24 -4.55 38.83
N TYR A 677 1.17 -3.81 38.21
CA TYR A 677 1.06 -2.36 37.98
C TYR A 677 1.20 -1.98 36.50
N ILE A 678 0.58 -0.86 36.11
CA ILE A 678 1.11 -0.02 35.04
C ILE A 678 2.30 0.74 35.65
N SER A 679 3.49 0.53 35.09
CA SER A 679 4.75 1.09 35.59
C SER A 679 5.47 1.91 34.52
N MET A 680 6.33 2.82 34.98
CA MET A 680 7.32 3.51 34.15
C MET A 680 8.73 3.05 34.54
N LEU A 681 9.62 2.81 33.57
CA LEU A 681 11.04 2.50 33.81
C LEU A 681 11.96 3.46 33.06
N ASP A 682 12.92 4.06 33.77
CA ASP A 682 13.96 4.93 33.21
C ASP A 682 15.09 4.10 32.56
N LEU A 683 15.32 4.28 31.25
CA LEU A 683 16.24 3.44 30.45
C LEU A 683 17.74 3.70 30.74
N ALA A 684 18.06 4.83 31.37
CA ALA A 684 19.43 5.18 31.75
C ALA A 684 19.84 4.61 33.12
N THR A 685 18.88 4.36 34.00
CA THR A 685 19.12 3.98 35.40
C THR A 685 18.51 2.65 35.82
N GLY A 686 17.55 2.11 35.05
CA GLY A 686 16.75 0.94 35.44
C GLY A 686 15.77 1.22 36.58
N ALA A 687 15.49 2.49 36.89
CA ALA A 687 14.60 2.86 38.00
C ALA A 687 13.12 2.68 37.60
N VAL A 688 12.45 1.71 38.23
CA VAL A 688 11.00 1.49 38.12
C VAL A 688 10.24 2.47 39.03
N THR A 689 9.18 3.05 38.49
CA THR A 689 8.20 3.89 39.16
C THR A 689 6.80 3.31 38.91
N PRO A 690 6.14 2.70 39.91
CA PRO A 690 4.76 2.27 39.77
C PRO A 690 3.84 3.49 39.62
N LEU A 691 2.92 3.43 38.66
CA LEU A 691 1.94 4.47 38.39
C LEU A 691 0.56 4.08 38.95
N TRP A 692 0.05 2.91 38.53
CA TRP A 692 -1.33 2.47 38.84
C TRP A 692 -1.45 0.95 39.00
N GLU A 693 -2.11 0.51 40.07
CA GLU A 693 -2.40 -0.91 40.36
C GLU A 693 -3.44 -1.48 39.36
N ILE A 694 -3.20 -2.69 38.85
CA ILE A 694 -4.09 -3.43 37.94
C ILE A 694 -4.93 -4.42 38.75
N ASP A 695 -6.25 -4.41 38.56
CA ASP A 695 -7.18 -5.23 39.34
C ASP A 695 -7.63 -6.49 38.58
N PHE A 696 -6.82 -7.55 38.63
CA PHE A 696 -7.16 -8.86 38.06
C PHE A 696 -8.19 -9.67 38.89
N SER A 697 -8.97 -9.05 39.80
CA SER A 697 -9.91 -9.79 40.66
C SER A 697 -11.21 -10.23 39.97
N HIS A 698 -11.44 -9.78 38.72
CA HIS A 698 -12.66 -10.02 37.96
C HIS A 698 -12.42 -10.67 36.57
N THR A 699 -11.73 -9.98 35.66
CA THR A 699 -11.41 -10.44 34.30
C THR A 699 -9.90 -10.53 34.08
N ALA A 700 -9.48 -11.20 33.00
CA ALA A 700 -8.12 -11.11 32.49
C ALA A 700 -8.09 -9.99 31.45
N ILE A 701 -7.31 -8.93 31.71
CA ILE A 701 -7.35 -7.68 30.95
C ILE A 701 -6.07 -7.49 30.14
N GLY A 702 -6.23 -7.33 28.82
CA GLY A 702 -5.15 -7.01 27.88
C GLY A 702 -4.84 -5.50 27.87
N PHE A 703 -3.57 -5.15 27.66
CA PHE A 703 -3.10 -3.76 27.65
C PHE A 703 -2.34 -3.42 26.37
N HIS A 704 -2.54 -2.21 25.88
CA HIS A 704 -1.78 -1.65 24.77
C HIS A 704 -1.38 -0.20 25.09
N PHE A 705 -0.14 0.16 24.75
CA PHE A 705 0.49 1.42 25.15
C PHE A 705 0.94 2.23 23.94
N SER A 706 0.78 3.56 23.99
CA SER A 706 1.30 4.47 22.96
C SER A 706 1.99 5.68 23.59
N GLY A 707 3.31 5.75 23.36
CA GLY A 707 4.23 6.80 23.77
C GLY A 707 4.57 7.81 22.68
N LEU A 708 3.78 7.87 21.61
CA LEU A 708 4.05 8.63 20.38
C LEU A 708 3.91 10.16 20.50
N ALA A 709 3.35 10.64 21.60
CA ALA A 709 3.04 12.05 21.87
C ALA A 709 4.28 12.90 22.25
N TYR A 710 5.30 12.87 21.38
CA TYR A 710 6.61 13.47 21.69
C TYR A 710 6.63 15.00 21.82
N ASP A 711 5.60 15.70 21.34
CA ASP A 711 5.43 17.15 21.54
C ASP A 711 4.66 17.47 22.85
N GLN A 712 4.01 16.47 23.45
CA GLN A 712 3.35 16.53 24.76
C GLN A 712 3.99 15.52 25.77
N PRO A 713 5.28 15.67 26.10
CA PRO A 713 6.02 14.73 26.94
C PRO A 713 5.48 14.68 28.38
N GLY A 714 5.72 13.56 29.07
CA GLY A 714 5.16 13.30 30.39
C GLY A 714 3.79 12.61 30.38
N TRP A 715 3.30 12.22 29.21
CA TRP A 715 2.04 11.52 29.03
C TRP A 715 2.19 10.30 28.12
N ALA A 716 1.42 9.26 28.41
CA ALA A 716 1.23 8.12 27.52
C ALA A 716 -0.25 7.79 27.39
N LEU A 717 -0.63 7.16 26.28
CA LEU A 717 -1.95 6.59 26.07
C LEU A 717 -1.93 5.09 26.44
N VAL A 718 -3.04 4.63 27.01
CA VAL A 718 -3.32 3.21 27.29
C VAL A 718 -4.69 2.84 26.73
N SER A 719 -4.82 1.64 26.17
CA SER A 719 -6.11 1.02 25.85
C SER A 719 -6.18 -0.43 26.27
N THR A 720 -7.39 -0.90 26.57
CA THR A 720 -7.65 -2.19 27.21
C THR A 720 -8.85 -2.93 26.61
N HIS A 721 -8.89 -4.25 26.82
CA HIS A 721 -9.95 -5.16 26.40
C HIS A 721 -9.98 -6.40 27.30
N ASP A 722 -11.13 -7.07 27.40
CA ASP A 722 -11.26 -8.44 27.91
C ASP A 722 -12.40 -9.22 27.22
N ASP A 723 -12.82 -10.36 27.78
CA ASP A 723 -13.81 -11.28 27.22
C ASP A 723 -15.22 -11.22 27.87
N ASP A 724 -15.48 -10.27 28.79
CA ASP A 724 -16.80 -10.04 29.41
C ASP A 724 -17.26 -8.58 29.20
N PRO A 725 -18.38 -8.32 28.49
CA PRO A 725 -18.91 -6.97 28.26
C PRO A 725 -19.52 -6.29 29.51
N THR A 726 -19.03 -6.65 30.71
CA THR A 726 -19.48 -6.20 32.02
C THR A 726 -18.35 -5.48 32.74
N THR A 727 -18.38 -4.15 32.78
CA THR A 727 -17.38 -3.38 33.56
C THR A 727 -17.45 -3.70 35.06
N TYR A 728 -16.37 -4.23 35.62
CA TYR A 728 -16.14 -4.48 37.04
C TYR A 728 -15.13 -3.50 37.65
N THR A 729 -13.98 -3.33 36.99
CA THR A 729 -12.89 -2.45 37.42
C THR A 729 -12.98 -1.09 36.73
N TRP A 730 -12.01 -0.20 36.97
CA TRP A 730 -11.96 1.07 36.26
C TRP A 730 -11.24 0.98 34.91
N MET A 731 -10.48 -0.10 34.66
CA MET A 731 -9.65 -0.29 33.47
C MET A 731 -10.37 -1.02 32.34
N ASP A 732 -11.46 -1.73 32.58
CA ASP A 732 -12.10 -2.61 31.58
C ASP A 732 -12.69 -1.81 30.41
N ASP A 733 -12.44 -2.27 29.18
CA ASP A 733 -12.87 -1.63 27.92
C ASP A 733 -12.60 -0.11 27.85
N GLN A 734 -11.38 0.34 28.11
CA GLN A 734 -11.04 1.77 28.17
C GLN A 734 -10.07 2.23 27.09
N VAL A 735 -10.18 3.52 26.76
CA VAL A 735 -9.07 4.34 26.26
C VAL A 735 -8.83 5.45 27.28
N PHE A 736 -7.60 5.60 27.77
CA PHE A 736 -7.24 6.57 28.79
C PHE A 736 -5.79 7.07 28.67
N ALA A 737 -5.55 8.31 29.09
CA ALA A 737 -4.19 8.87 29.20
C ALA A 737 -3.67 8.74 30.63
N VAL A 738 -2.38 8.47 30.77
CA VAL A 738 -1.66 8.33 32.04
C VAL A 738 -0.52 9.35 32.08
N GLU A 739 -0.46 10.13 33.17
CA GLU A 739 0.65 11.03 33.48
C GLU A 739 1.84 10.23 34.04
N LEU A 740 3.03 10.49 33.51
CA LEU A 740 4.26 9.74 33.80
C LEU A 740 4.95 10.23 35.09
N GLU A 741 4.19 10.32 36.18
CA GLU A 741 4.65 10.63 37.53
C GLU A 741 3.96 9.69 38.55
N SER A 742 4.63 9.36 39.66
CA SER A 742 4.05 8.48 40.67
C SER A 742 2.87 9.16 41.38
N GLY A 743 1.66 8.61 41.23
CA GLY A 743 0.42 9.27 41.64
C GLY A 743 -0.02 10.41 40.71
N GLY A 744 0.55 10.50 39.51
CA GLY A 744 0.11 11.36 38.41
C GLY A 744 -1.32 11.04 37.94
N ARG A 745 -1.93 11.93 37.16
CA ARG A 745 -3.33 11.84 36.75
C ARG A 745 -3.60 10.72 35.74
N VAL A 746 -4.77 10.09 35.86
CA VAL A 746 -5.43 9.34 34.78
C VAL A 746 -6.53 10.20 34.20
N VAL A 747 -6.62 10.29 32.87
CA VAL A 747 -7.67 11.00 32.13
C VAL A 747 -8.44 9.99 31.30
N ARG A 748 -9.74 9.83 31.58
CA ARG A 748 -10.60 8.80 30.96
C ARG A 748 -11.20 9.37 29.68
N LEU A 749 -10.98 8.68 28.54
CA LEU A 749 -11.26 9.24 27.21
C LEU A 749 -12.42 8.56 26.49
N ALA A 750 -12.55 7.24 26.56
CA ALA A 750 -13.66 6.50 25.92
C ALA A 750 -13.84 5.11 26.53
N HIS A 751 -15.03 4.54 26.36
CA HIS A 751 -15.19 3.08 26.34
C HIS A 751 -14.79 2.55 24.94
N THR A 752 -14.08 1.42 24.86
CA THR A 752 -13.65 0.82 23.57
C THR A 752 -14.81 0.13 22.86
N HIS A 753 -15.74 -0.45 23.61
CA HIS A 753 -16.77 -1.37 23.12
C HIS A 753 -16.22 -2.61 22.38
N SER A 754 -14.92 -2.89 22.51
CA SER A 754 -14.34 -4.13 21.97
C SER A 754 -14.81 -5.33 22.80
N LEU A 755 -14.91 -6.51 22.19
CA LEU A 755 -15.03 -7.78 22.92
C LEU A 755 -14.03 -8.78 22.34
N VAL A 756 -12.99 -9.13 23.10
CA VAL A 756 -11.86 -9.92 22.61
C VAL A 756 -11.82 -11.27 23.31
N ASN A 757 -12.18 -12.34 22.60
CA ASN A 757 -12.08 -13.69 23.12
C ASN A 757 -10.93 -14.47 22.49
N ASP A 758 -9.86 -14.73 23.25
CA ASP A 758 -8.65 -15.45 22.81
C ASP A 758 -8.91 -16.84 22.18
N ASN A 759 -10.10 -17.42 22.39
CA ASN A 759 -10.49 -18.70 21.77
C ASN A 759 -11.03 -18.53 20.33
N LEU A 760 -11.14 -17.29 19.83
CA LEU A 760 -11.67 -16.91 18.53
C LEU A 760 -10.62 -16.08 17.79
N GLU A 761 -9.88 -16.73 16.88
CA GLU A 761 -8.74 -16.17 16.14
C GLU A 761 -8.98 -14.80 15.47
N LEU A 762 -10.22 -14.50 15.05
CA LEU A 762 -10.59 -13.23 14.43
C LEU A 762 -10.75 -12.06 15.42
N ASP A 763 -10.84 -12.32 16.72
CA ASP A 763 -11.04 -11.28 17.74
C ASP A 763 -9.75 -10.53 18.06
N TYR A 764 -8.58 -11.08 17.70
CA TYR A 764 -7.31 -10.36 17.70
C TYR A 764 -7.37 -9.04 16.89
N TRP A 765 -8.18 -9.01 15.83
CA TRP A 765 -8.38 -7.76 15.07
C TRP A 765 -9.10 -6.69 15.90
N ALA A 766 -9.95 -7.08 16.85
CA ALA A 766 -10.77 -6.20 17.69
C ALA A 766 -10.01 -5.59 18.89
N GLU A 767 -8.77 -6.05 19.16
CA GLU A 767 -7.88 -5.42 20.10
C GLU A 767 -7.71 -3.92 19.77
N PRO A 768 -7.94 -2.99 20.72
CA PRO A 768 -8.08 -1.58 20.39
C PRO A 768 -6.82 -0.93 19.83
N HIS A 769 -5.63 -1.43 20.19
CA HIS A 769 -4.33 -0.97 19.73
C HIS A 769 -4.22 0.57 19.71
N ALA A 770 -4.72 1.27 20.73
CA ALA A 770 -4.97 2.71 20.59
C ALA A 770 -3.66 3.50 20.44
N SER A 771 -3.63 4.40 19.46
CA SER A 771 -2.44 5.16 19.06
C SER A 771 -2.70 6.67 19.11
N VAL A 772 -1.68 7.43 19.54
CA VAL A 772 -1.78 8.87 19.80
C VAL A 772 -0.94 9.69 18.81
N ASN A 773 -1.46 10.83 18.36
CA ASN A 773 -0.72 11.77 17.51
C ASN A 773 0.35 12.56 18.32
N HIS A 774 1.26 13.26 17.64
CA HIS A 774 2.45 13.82 18.28
C HIS A 774 2.19 14.87 19.38
N ASP A 775 1.10 15.63 19.30
CA ASP A 775 0.71 16.65 20.28
C ASP A 775 -0.38 16.19 21.27
N PHE A 776 -0.75 14.89 21.24
CA PHE A 776 -1.82 14.31 22.05
C PHE A 776 -3.19 15.02 21.86
N THR A 777 -3.48 15.62 20.70
CA THR A 777 -4.82 16.16 20.39
C THR A 777 -5.74 15.16 19.69
N ARG A 778 -5.21 14.05 19.17
CA ARG A 778 -5.98 12.99 18.51
C ARG A 778 -5.49 11.61 18.93
N VAL A 779 -6.45 10.73 19.17
CA VAL A 779 -6.24 9.31 19.47
C VAL A 779 -7.06 8.50 18.48
N VAL A 780 -6.48 7.48 17.85
CA VAL A 780 -7.22 6.45 17.12
C VAL A 780 -7.28 5.17 17.95
N PHE A 781 -8.35 4.40 17.82
CA PHE A 781 -8.47 3.05 18.37
C PHE A 781 -9.38 2.19 17.51
N THR A 782 -9.23 0.88 17.61
CA THR A 782 -9.98 -0.12 16.86
C THR A 782 -11.06 -0.76 17.73
N THR A 783 -12.17 -1.22 17.15
CA THR A 783 -13.20 -1.97 17.89
C THR A 783 -14.12 -2.75 16.95
N ASP A 784 -14.59 -3.91 17.42
CA ASP A 784 -15.66 -4.71 16.80
C ASP A 784 -17.06 -4.31 17.28
N TRP A 785 -17.17 -3.35 18.21
CA TRP A 785 -18.42 -2.94 18.86
C TRP A 785 -19.25 -4.11 19.43
N GLY A 786 -18.58 -5.16 19.93
CA GLY A 786 -19.20 -6.35 20.50
C GLY A 786 -19.68 -7.41 19.48
N ARG A 787 -19.05 -7.50 18.31
CA ARG A 787 -19.21 -8.53 17.28
C ARG A 787 -18.16 -9.65 17.37
N SER A 788 -17.81 -10.11 18.57
CA SER A 788 -16.91 -11.24 18.80
C SER A 788 -17.25 -12.45 17.91
N GLY A 789 -16.21 -13.06 17.33
CA GLY A 789 -16.24 -14.15 16.36
C GLY A 789 -16.38 -13.74 14.90
N THR A 790 -16.37 -12.44 14.54
CA THR A 790 -16.61 -11.98 13.16
C THR A 790 -15.39 -11.41 12.42
N GLY A 791 -14.43 -10.81 13.12
CA GLY A 791 -13.39 -9.98 12.51
C GLY A 791 -13.89 -8.65 11.92
N GLU A 792 -15.17 -8.30 12.08
CA GLU A 792 -15.73 -7.04 11.57
C GLU A 792 -15.32 -5.85 12.46
N VAL A 793 -14.18 -5.23 12.18
CA VAL A 793 -13.64 -4.11 12.95
C VAL A 793 -13.71 -2.77 12.22
N GLU A 794 -13.76 -1.68 13.00
CA GLU A 794 -13.71 -0.29 12.54
C GLU A 794 -12.70 0.52 13.35
N MET A 795 -12.09 1.52 12.73
CA MET A 795 -11.29 2.52 13.42
C MET A 795 -12.17 3.70 13.88
N PHE A 796 -12.00 4.09 15.14
CA PHE A 796 -12.57 5.28 15.75
C PHE A 796 -11.46 6.30 16.06
N MET A 797 -11.83 7.57 16.13
CA MET A 797 -10.96 8.66 16.57
C MET A 797 -11.62 9.48 17.69
N ILE A 798 -10.85 9.78 18.73
CA ILE A 798 -11.15 10.74 19.79
C ILE A 798 -10.38 12.03 19.46
N ALA A 799 -11.05 13.19 19.50
CA ALA A 799 -10.40 14.50 19.38
C ALA A 799 -10.44 15.25 20.72
N LEU A 800 -9.27 15.73 21.17
CA LEU A 800 -9.07 16.50 22.40
C LEU A 800 -8.79 17.97 22.04
N PRO A 801 -9.13 18.94 22.90
CA PRO A 801 -8.73 20.34 22.71
C PRO A 801 -7.22 20.49 22.93
N SER A 802 -6.56 21.41 22.22
CA SER A 802 -5.10 21.59 22.30
C SER A 802 -4.58 22.11 23.65
N ASP A 803 -5.48 22.58 24.52
CA ASP A 803 -5.23 22.97 25.91
C ASP A 803 -5.80 21.94 26.91
N TRP A 804 -5.88 20.66 26.54
CA TRP A 804 -6.39 19.62 27.44
C TRP A 804 -5.57 19.43 28.74
N PRO A 805 -4.22 19.49 28.74
CA PRO A 805 -3.44 19.33 29.97
C PRO A 805 -3.67 20.47 30.97
N GLU A 806 -3.81 21.70 30.48
CA GLU A 806 -4.08 22.91 31.28
C GLU A 806 -5.49 22.93 31.88
N ARG A 807 -6.44 22.19 31.28
CA ARG A 807 -7.81 22.02 31.81
C ARG A 807 -7.90 21.03 32.96
N LEU A 808 -6.89 20.21 33.18
CA LEU A 808 -6.87 19.26 34.29
C LEU A 808 -6.63 19.99 35.63
N PRO A 809 -7.26 19.55 36.72
CA PRO A 809 -6.93 20.08 38.05
C PRO A 809 -5.48 19.77 38.41
N ALA A 810 -4.87 20.63 39.21
CA ALA A 810 -3.56 20.38 39.80
C ALA A 810 -3.59 19.15 40.73
N LEU A 811 -2.48 18.43 40.82
CA LEU A 811 -2.33 17.27 41.70
C LEU A 811 -2.63 17.63 43.16
N ALA A 812 -3.33 16.75 43.88
CA ALA A 812 -3.83 16.99 45.23
C ALA A 812 -2.70 16.94 46.29
N GLY A 813 -1.83 17.95 46.27
CA GLY A 813 -0.61 18.04 47.07
C GLY A 813 0.41 19.05 46.54
N SER A 814 0.28 19.54 45.30
CA SER A 814 1.15 20.57 44.75
C SER A 814 0.87 21.94 45.38
N VAL A 815 1.64 22.27 46.40
CA VAL A 815 1.77 23.65 46.90
C VAL A 815 2.72 24.40 45.96
N GLU A 816 2.29 25.56 45.43
CA GLU A 816 3.17 26.43 44.62
C GLU A 816 4.42 26.85 45.42
N PRO A 817 5.60 26.96 44.79
CA PRO A 817 6.88 27.28 45.43
C PRO A 817 7.05 28.76 45.84
#